data_AF-A0A0N0NK22-F1
#
_entry.id   AF-A0A0N0NK22-F1
#
_cell.length_a   1.000
_cell.length_b   1.000
_cell.length_c   1.000
_cell.angle_alpha   90.00
_cell.angle_beta   90.00
_cell.angle_gamma   90.00
#
_symmetry.space_group_name_H-M   'P 1'
#
loop_
_entity.id
_entity.type
_entity.pdbx_description
1 polymer ?
#
loop_
_entity_poly.entity_id
_entity_poly.type
_entity_poly.pdbx_seq_one_letter_code
_entity_poly.pdbx_strand_id
1 'polypeptide(L)'
;MYTIAILSLLIAGLLYYVLQHKPSRCPDGSRPLPGPPGVPILGVLPEIPPSHSWFKFQEWSKQYGPLYRMNIASRNHVVVSTEDIANDLLRERGTIYSDREQLPMAAQLVGGNLRPLFLPYGETWRNVRKTMHSLTNVKVATSYEPLQEEESLRMLRDLGRAPEKYETWLERYSAGLILRLAYSKPIATGEEPFVRRILGVVHNLERVASPGAYLVDTIPALMNLPVFLAPFKREGARLHAEELDLFRGLLQEGIENSKQASDPAAANFCGKWHENKDNFNISADHAAYTIGTLFEAGAGTTAATMMSFMLAMTLHPAEFKALQAELDRVVGPDRLPSFSDMPDLPRVRAIAKETLRWRPVTAGGLPHQLTKDDVYKLNGESYFLPAGTNVHPVQWSIHREEARYPDPDSFRSERWLEPGWPTYKEPLDHNSSMNSWKIGTAIRDLPGQLPPDNVPRDVDLGDFPARAASVLGCLEERHLTSSALWMDMCAKTNHLKTHSKDVARAWRNSKQIYDIEASSASIIRLQGTSWIQISHTFKVKHRQLTGRGSGIVGFALAGNSKQWRIFMLTTVLEYYEGHGNPDVPLKAGSDFHGHIPPDHDGGQQNSRPDTTKHYTVAIIGGGQSGLAVAARLQALGIDYVVFERSHMPGHRWVSRYDSVRQHSIRELNNLPFGSTWDPNEEEHLLGARVAEGYQRHVKKHRINIRTNTEVTRMARAGQRWELLANGQKLEATHVVFAVGSGLNIPRWPNWNAQERFKGTIMHMSDFKNSKAWKGKRAVVVGAGTSAHDIAQDMLDNGLDVTMIQRGQTAVYPIDWYANLSRKMYVAGIPNEGPDRVAFAIPTKIAGEIQRKNYQTLLVKERKFFNDLEKVGFRTDLDESEDRTPIESVLNRFGAYYIDIGTSKHIINGDIKLVNGTLERFTEHGVVVDGKEIPADVVLAATGFEPDMRKDLEPVMGPAARDLPIVWGLTEEGDIRGMAEELSPGLWLMGGAAAHSRFYSRFVALKIQEQILRRDSHM
;
A
#
# COMPACT_ATOMS: atom_id res chain seq x y z
N MET A 1 67.67 17.13 4.50
CA MET A 1 66.73 17.18 5.65
C MET A 1 65.27 17.37 5.22
N TYR A 2 64.95 18.36 4.38
CA TYR A 2 63.57 18.61 3.93
C TYR A 2 62.88 17.44 3.21
N THR A 3 63.61 16.68 2.39
CA THR A 3 63.07 15.50 1.69
C THR A 3 62.68 14.37 2.63
N ILE A 4 63.46 14.15 3.70
CA ILE A 4 63.18 13.12 4.71
C ILE A 4 61.99 13.54 5.59
N ALA A 5 61.88 14.83 5.93
CA ALA A 5 60.74 15.36 6.68
C ALA A 5 59.43 15.29 5.90
N ILE A 6 59.45 15.62 4.60
CA ILE A 6 58.28 15.49 3.71
C ILE A 6 57.89 14.03 3.55
N LEU A 7 58.85 13.13 3.34
CA LEU A 7 58.58 11.69 3.23
C LEU A 7 58.03 11.12 4.54
N SER A 8 58.53 11.57 5.69
CA SER A 8 58.05 11.15 7.01
C SER A 8 56.63 11.66 7.30
N LEU A 9 56.29 12.89 6.88
CA LEU A 9 54.93 13.43 6.97
C LEU A 9 53.97 12.73 6.00
N LEU A 10 54.42 12.37 4.80
CA LEU A 10 53.64 11.57 3.86
C LEU A 10 53.40 10.15 4.38
N ILE A 11 54.41 9.51 4.98
CA ILE A 11 54.28 8.18 5.59
C ILE A 11 53.40 8.25 6.83
N ALA A 12 53.56 9.26 7.70
CA ALA A 12 52.70 9.45 8.87
C ALA A 12 51.26 9.78 8.48
N GLY A 13 51.06 10.60 7.43
CA GLY A 13 49.76 10.88 6.84
C GLY A 13 49.11 9.66 6.20
N LEU A 14 49.90 8.83 5.51
CA LEU A 14 49.48 7.56 4.94
C LEU A 14 49.13 6.55 6.04
N LEU A 15 49.93 6.46 7.11
CA LEU A 15 49.64 5.61 8.26
C LEU A 15 48.37 6.06 8.98
N TYR A 16 48.23 7.36 9.22
CA TYR A 16 47.03 7.96 9.83
C TYR A 16 45.79 7.68 8.96
N TYR A 17 45.91 7.82 7.64
CA TYR A 17 44.84 7.52 6.69
C TYR A 17 44.45 6.04 6.71
N VAL A 18 45.42 5.12 6.67
CA VAL A 18 45.20 3.66 6.74
C VAL A 18 44.60 3.25 8.10
N LEU A 19 45.00 3.90 9.19
CA LEU A 19 44.48 3.65 10.54
C LEU A 19 43.05 4.18 10.72
N GLN A 20 42.71 5.31 10.10
CA GLN A 20 41.35 5.89 10.07
C GLN A 20 40.37 5.09 9.20
N HIS A 21 40.87 4.38 8.18
CA HIS A 21 40.06 3.60 7.24
C HIS A 21 40.21 2.08 7.44
N LYS A 22 40.47 1.63 8.68
CA LYS A 22 40.47 0.19 8.99
C LYS A 22 39.09 -0.39 8.64
N PRO A 23 39.03 -1.53 7.91
CA PRO A 23 37.77 -2.15 7.57
C PRO A 23 37.01 -2.52 8.84
N SER A 24 35.75 -2.12 8.91
CA SER A 24 34.84 -2.49 10.00
C SER A 24 34.83 -4.01 10.14
N ARG A 25 35.04 -4.50 11.36
CA ARG A 25 35.03 -5.93 11.66
C ARG A 25 33.62 -6.46 11.41
N CYS A 26 33.48 -7.47 10.56
CA CYS A 26 32.18 -8.07 10.29
C CYS A 26 31.63 -8.70 11.58
N PRO A 27 30.35 -8.48 11.92
CA PRO A 27 29.68 -9.21 13.00
C PRO A 27 29.74 -10.73 12.80
N ASP A 28 29.77 -11.49 13.90
CA ASP A 28 29.81 -12.95 13.86
C ASP A 28 28.61 -13.52 13.07
N GLY A 29 28.88 -14.46 12.15
CA GLY A 29 27.87 -15.04 11.27
C GLY A 29 27.51 -14.20 10.03
N SER A 30 28.17 -13.06 9.83
CA SER A 30 28.05 -12.23 8.63
C SER A 30 29.38 -12.11 7.88
N ARG A 31 29.32 -11.79 6.59
CA ARG A 31 30.51 -11.63 5.73
C ARG A 31 30.42 -10.38 4.87
N PRO A 32 31.53 -9.83 4.36
CA PRO A 32 31.47 -8.72 3.43
C PRO A 32 30.83 -9.17 2.10
N LEU A 33 30.22 -8.22 1.39
CA LEU A 33 29.75 -8.48 0.03
C LEU A 33 30.89 -8.88 -0.91
N PRO A 34 30.62 -9.73 -1.92
CA PRO A 34 31.56 -9.97 -3.02
C PRO A 34 31.77 -8.66 -3.82
N GLY A 35 32.86 -8.58 -4.58
CA GLY A 35 33.14 -7.41 -5.40
C GLY A 35 34.50 -7.48 -6.11
N PRO A 36 34.71 -6.63 -7.13
CA PRO A 36 35.96 -6.58 -7.87
C PRO A 36 37.16 -6.20 -6.97
N PRO A 37 38.34 -6.82 -7.21
CA PRO A 37 39.57 -6.42 -6.53
C PRO A 37 39.99 -5.02 -7.00
N GLY A 38 40.44 -4.17 -6.08
CA GLY A 38 40.90 -2.82 -6.39
C GLY A 38 42.39 -2.64 -6.16
N VAL A 39 43.00 -1.65 -6.82
CA VAL A 39 44.38 -1.23 -6.51
C VAL A 39 44.42 -0.52 -5.15
N PRO A 40 45.55 -0.55 -4.42
CA PRO A 40 45.66 0.13 -3.14
C PRO A 40 45.26 1.61 -3.23
N ILE A 41 44.49 2.10 -2.25
CA ILE A 41 43.98 3.48 -2.11
C ILE A 41 42.92 3.88 -3.15
N LEU A 42 43.16 3.68 -4.45
CA LEU A 42 42.22 4.08 -5.51
C LEU A 42 41.05 3.10 -5.68
N GLY A 43 41.20 1.86 -5.22
CA GLY A 43 40.19 0.83 -5.39
C GLY A 43 40.00 0.48 -6.86
N VAL A 44 38.75 0.43 -7.32
CA VAL A 44 38.43 0.11 -8.74
C VAL A 44 38.31 1.34 -9.63
N LEU A 45 38.62 2.54 -9.12
CA LEU A 45 38.50 3.78 -9.86
C LEU A 45 39.14 3.74 -11.27
N PRO A 46 40.35 3.16 -11.49
CA PRO A 46 40.95 3.07 -12.82
C PRO A 46 40.20 2.18 -13.82
N GLU A 47 39.37 1.25 -13.33
CA GLU A 47 38.56 0.36 -14.16
C GLU A 47 37.18 0.95 -14.50
N ILE A 48 36.78 2.03 -13.82
CA ILE A 48 35.52 2.72 -14.09
C ILE A 48 35.71 3.65 -15.29
N PRO A 49 35.00 3.43 -16.41
CA PRO A 49 35.08 4.32 -17.55
C PRO A 49 34.60 5.74 -17.18
N PRO A 50 35.22 6.80 -17.74
CA PRO A 50 34.84 8.18 -17.44
C PRO A 50 33.44 8.55 -17.96
N SER A 51 32.92 7.80 -18.93
CA SER A 51 31.56 7.92 -19.44
C SER A 51 30.88 6.55 -19.44
N HIS A 52 29.56 6.53 -19.24
CA HIS A 52 28.75 5.30 -19.28
C HIS A 52 29.18 4.20 -18.30
N SER A 53 29.63 4.60 -17.10
CA SER A 53 30.11 3.69 -16.04
C SER A 53 29.13 2.58 -15.66
N TRP A 54 27.83 2.79 -15.83
CA TRP A 54 26.78 1.79 -15.59
C TRP A 54 26.92 0.51 -16.42
N PHE A 55 27.58 0.55 -17.60
CA PHE A 55 27.87 -0.68 -18.35
C PHE A 55 28.85 -1.58 -17.61
N LYS A 56 29.90 -0.98 -17.01
CA LYS A 56 30.85 -1.72 -16.18
C LYS A 56 30.17 -2.25 -14.92
N PHE A 57 29.25 -1.48 -14.33
CA PHE A 57 28.48 -1.94 -13.18
C PHE A 57 27.54 -3.11 -13.53
N GLN A 58 26.93 -3.08 -14.72
CA GLN A 58 26.13 -4.22 -15.20
C GLN A 58 26.99 -5.46 -15.43
N GLU A 59 28.17 -5.33 -16.05
CA GLU A 59 29.13 -6.42 -16.22
C GLU A 59 29.48 -7.07 -14.87
N TRP A 60 29.83 -6.25 -13.87
CA TRP A 60 30.13 -6.72 -12.52
C TRP A 60 28.92 -7.32 -11.81
N SER A 61 27.69 -6.85 -12.06
CA SER A 61 26.49 -7.47 -11.49
C SER A 61 26.30 -8.93 -11.96
N LYS A 62 26.68 -9.23 -13.21
CA LYS A 62 26.66 -10.60 -13.75
C LYS A 62 27.74 -11.48 -13.11
N GLN A 63 28.86 -10.88 -12.71
CA GLN A 63 30.01 -11.60 -12.14
C GLN A 63 29.90 -11.81 -10.62
N TYR A 64 29.49 -10.78 -9.87
CA TYR A 64 29.49 -10.75 -8.40
C TYR A 64 28.10 -10.88 -7.80
N GLY A 65 27.06 -10.92 -8.63
CA GLY A 65 25.66 -11.03 -8.21
C GLY A 65 24.93 -9.70 -8.13
N PRO A 66 23.63 -9.72 -7.77
CA PRO A 66 22.74 -8.57 -7.87
C PRO A 66 23.01 -7.48 -6.81
N LEU A 67 23.80 -7.81 -5.80
CA LEU A 67 24.26 -6.90 -4.75
C LEU A 67 25.75 -7.16 -4.51
N TYR A 68 26.59 -6.18 -4.79
CA TYR A 68 28.04 -6.32 -4.65
C TYR A 68 28.69 -5.02 -4.19
N ARG A 69 29.87 -5.12 -3.56
CA ARG A 69 30.63 -3.96 -3.09
C ARG A 69 31.68 -3.52 -4.11
N MET A 70 32.05 -2.25 -4.08
CA MET A 70 33.22 -1.71 -4.75
C MET A 70 33.89 -0.68 -3.86
N ASN A 71 35.22 -0.59 -3.94
CA ASN A 71 35.97 0.46 -3.28
C ASN A 71 36.31 1.54 -4.31
N ILE A 72 35.92 2.79 -4.07
CA ILE A 72 36.27 3.91 -4.94
C ILE A 72 37.00 4.92 -4.07
N ALA A 73 38.31 5.08 -4.31
CA ALA A 73 39.15 6.00 -3.56
C ALA A 73 39.01 5.87 -2.02
N SER A 74 39.07 4.62 -1.52
CA SER A 74 38.90 4.24 -0.11
C SER A 74 37.52 4.47 0.50
N ARG A 75 36.50 4.79 -0.31
CA ARG A 75 35.10 4.79 0.09
C ARG A 75 34.45 3.44 -0.19
N ASN A 76 33.52 3.02 0.66
CA ASN A 76 32.74 1.81 0.46
C ASN A 76 31.49 2.12 -0.37
N HIS A 77 31.36 1.47 -1.51
CA HIS A 77 30.22 1.60 -2.39
C HIS A 77 29.56 0.24 -2.55
N VAL A 78 28.24 0.20 -2.69
CA VAL A 78 27.45 -1.00 -2.95
C VAL A 78 26.55 -0.74 -4.14
N VAL A 79 26.55 -1.66 -5.10
CA VAL A 79 25.71 -1.60 -6.28
C VAL A 79 24.52 -2.52 -6.11
N VAL A 80 23.33 -1.99 -6.41
CA VAL A 80 22.07 -2.71 -6.40
C VAL A 80 21.58 -2.83 -7.85
N SER A 81 21.35 -4.06 -8.29
CA SER A 81 21.07 -4.37 -9.70
C SER A 81 19.71 -5.00 -9.96
N THR A 82 18.88 -5.23 -8.93
CA THR A 82 17.52 -5.75 -9.07
C THR A 82 16.51 -4.89 -8.34
N GLU A 83 15.26 -4.90 -8.83
CA GLU A 83 14.20 -4.04 -8.27
C GLU A 83 13.82 -4.47 -6.84
N ASP A 84 13.83 -5.77 -6.55
CA ASP A 84 13.45 -6.29 -5.24
C ASP A 84 14.43 -5.86 -4.14
N ILE A 85 15.73 -5.90 -4.42
CA ILE A 85 16.75 -5.44 -3.48
C ILE A 85 16.69 -3.92 -3.33
N ALA A 86 16.47 -3.18 -4.43
CA ALA A 86 16.29 -1.74 -4.37
C ALA A 86 15.08 -1.35 -3.51
N ASN A 87 13.97 -2.09 -3.61
CA ASN A 87 12.79 -1.90 -2.79
C ASN A 87 13.03 -2.26 -1.31
N ASP A 88 13.68 -3.37 -0.98
CA ASP A 88 13.97 -3.70 0.43
C ASP A 88 14.87 -2.62 1.05
N LEU A 89 16.00 -2.29 0.40
CA LEU A 89 16.96 -1.34 0.94
C LEU A 89 16.44 0.11 0.95
N LEU A 90 15.97 0.63 -0.18
CA LEU A 90 15.71 2.08 -0.32
C LEU A 90 14.29 2.47 0.09
N ARG A 91 13.34 1.54 0.06
CA ARG A 91 11.93 1.79 0.40
C ARG A 91 11.59 1.21 1.78
N GLU A 92 11.72 -0.11 1.97
CA GLU A 92 11.31 -0.74 3.23
C GLU A 92 12.24 -0.36 4.38
N ARG A 93 13.54 -0.20 4.11
CA ARG A 93 14.56 0.30 5.04
C ARG A 93 14.95 1.75 4.80
N GLY A 94 14.09 2.52 4.12
CA GLY A 94 14.39 3.89 3.70
C GLY A 94 14.82 4.82 4.83
N THR A 95 14.43 4.58 6.09
CA THR A 95 14.86 5.38 7.25
C THR A 95 16.37 5.40 7.47
N ILE A 96 17.10 4.36 7.05
CA ILE A 96 18.57 4.30 7.20
C ILE A 96 19.32 4.41 5.85
N TYR A 97 18.63 4.18 4.72
CA TYR A 97 19.20 4.24 3.37
C TYR A 97 18.82 5.51 2.56
N SER A 98 18.08 6.47 3.13
CA SER A 98 17.66 7.68 2.39
C SER A 98 18.62 8.87 2.47
N ASP A 99 19.76 8.73 3.16
CA ASP A 99 20.72 9.83 3.30
C ASP A 99 21.55 10.05 2.04
N ARG A 100 22.29 11.16 2.00
CA ARG A 100 23.11 11.59 0.85
C ARG A 100 24.52 11.91 1.30
N GLU A 101 25.49 11.48 0.51
CA GLU A 101 26.89 11.81 0.74
C GLU A 101 27.12 13.33 0.66
N GLN A 102 27.72 13.91 1.71
CA GLN A 102 28.03 15.32 1.79
C GLN A 102 29.36 15.65 1.12
N LEU A 103 29.37 15.74 -0.21
CA LEU A 103 30.57 16.12 -0.98
C LEU A 103 31.01 17.56 -0.63
N PRO A 104 32.23 17.77 -0.09
CA PRO A 104 32.75 19.10 0.25
C PRO A 104 32.62 20.14 -0.87
N MET A 105 32.91 19.79 -2.12
CA MET A 105 32.82 20.75 -3.23
C MET A 105 31.37 20.98 -3.65
N ALA A 106 30.65 19.92 -4.05
CA ALA A 106 29.32 20.05 -4.65
C ALA A 106 28.23 20.44 -3.63
N ALA A 107 28.21 19.80 -2.46
CA ALA A 107 27.16 20.01 -1.46
C ALA A 107 27.45 21.23 -0.57
N GLN A 108 28.66 21.29 0.00
CA GLN A 108 28.99 22.29 1.03
C GLN A 108 29.42 23.63 0.42
N LEU A 109 30.42 23.63 -0.46
CA LEU A 109 30.98 24.88 -1.01
C LEU A 109 30.07 25.51 -2.06
N VAL A 110 29.69 24.77 -3.11
CA VAL A 110 28.86 25.29 -4.21
C VAL A 110 27.39 25.35 -3.80
N GLY A 111 26.84 24.23 -3.29
CA GLY A 111 25.43 24.15 -2.91
C GLY A 111 25.08 24.88 -1.61
N GLY A 112 26.06 25.30 -0.80
CA GLY A 112 25.84 25.94 0.49
C GLY A 112 24.98 25.14 1.47
N ASN A 113 24.89 23.81 1.29
CA ASN A 113 23.90 22.94 1.94
C ASN A 113 22.43 23.38 1.76
N LEU A 114 22.09 24.04 0.65
CA LEU A 114 20.72 24.46 0.31
C LEU A 114 20.08 23.56 -0.75
N ARG A 115 20.88 22.85 -1.56
CA ARG A 115 20.40 22.08 -2.71
C ARG A 115 19.71 20.76 -2.29
N PRO A 116 18.43 20.54 -2.64
CA PRO A 116 17.67 19.35 -2.24
C PRO A 116 18.31 18.00 -2.61
N LEU A 117 19.07 17.94 -3.71
CA LEU A 117 19.71 16.72 -4.20
C LEU A 117 20.74 16.15 -3.21
N PHE A 118 21.48 17.04 -2.53
CA PHE A 118 22.54 16.67 -1.59
C PHE A 118 22.17 16.89 -0.14
N LEU A 119 20.96 17.38 0.17
CA LEU A 119 20.57 17.60 1.56
C LEU A 119 20.62 16.27 2.34
N PRO A 120 21.28 16.24 3.51
CA PRO A 120 21.29 15.06 4.34
C PRO A 120 19.89 14.78 4.88
N TYR A 121 19.58 13.52 5.14
CA TYR A 121 18.29 13.12 5.67
C TYR A 121 18.09 13.73 7.08
N GLY A 122 17.04 14.54 7.23
CA GLY A 122 16.76 15.27 8.47
C GLY A 122 15.55 16.19 8.34
N GLU A 123 15.31 17.02 9.36
CA GLU A 123 14.15 17.93 9.40
C GLU A 123 14.11 18.89 8.20
N THR A 124 15.24 19.55 7.89
CA THR A 124 15.36 20.45 6.74
C THR A 124 14.99 19.75 5.43
N TRP A 125 15.52 18.54 5.20
CA TRP A 125 15.19 17.75 4.01
C TRP A 125 13.70 17.40 3.96
N ARG A 126 13.09 17.01 5.09
CA ARG A 126 11.64 16.69 5.14
C ARG A 126 10.79 17.91 4.81
N ASN A 127 11.14 19.08 5.32
CA ASN A 127 10.44 20.34 5.06
C ASN A 127 10.59 20.77 3.59
N VAL A 128 11.81 20.70 3.04
CA VAL A 128 12.06 20.92 1.61
C VAL A 128 11.26 19.94 0.74
N ARG A 129 11.24 18.65 1.08
CA ARG A 129 10.45 17.64 0.35
C ARG A 129 8.95 17.84 0.46
N LYS A 130 8.46 18.27 1.62
CA LYS A 130 7.06 18.66 1.83
C LYS A 130 6.69 19.79 0.87
N THR A 131 7.53 20.81 0.75
CA THR A 131 7.35 21.91 -0.21
C THR A 131 7.30 21.39 -1.64
N MET A 132 8.32 20.65 -2.10
CA MET A 132 8.34 20.08 -3.45
C MET A 132 7.09 19.24 -3.75
N HIS A 133 6.72 18.33 -2.84
CA HIS A 133 5.56 17.45 -3.01
C HIS A 133 4.24 18.23 -3.07
N SER A 134 4.09 19.30 -2.28
CA SER A 134 2.89 20.15 -2.33
C SER A 134 2.71 20.81 -3.70
N LEU A 135 3.81 21.09 -4.40
CA LEU A 135 3.82 21.75 -5.71
C LEU A 135 3.63 20.79 -6.89
N THR A 136 4.07 19.53 -6.76
CA THR A 136 4.20 18.60 -7.90
C THR A 136 3.45 17.26 -7.75
N ASN A 137 2.69 17.06 -6.68
CA ASN A 137 1.88 15.84 -6.53
C ASN A 137 0.83 15.70 -7.65
N VAL A 138 0.37 14.46 -7.87
CA VAL A 138 -0.53 14.09 -8.98
C VAL A 138 -1.79 14.96 -9.05
N LYS A 139 -2.43 15.27 -7.91
CA LYS A 139 -3.65 16.09 -7.88
C LYS A 139 -3.38 17.53 -8.30
N VAL A 140 -2.24 18.08 -7.89
CA VAL A 140 -1.85 19.43 -8.28
C VAL A 140 -1.36 19.44 -9.73
N ALA A 141 -0.73 18.36 -10.20
CA ALA A 141 -0.27 18.24 -11.58
C ALA A 141 -1.40 18.31 -12.62
N THR A 142 -2.61 17.86 -12.30
CA THR A 142 -3.77 18.01 -13.23
C THR A 142 -4.12 19.48 -13.47
N SER A 143 -3.87 20.37 -12.51
CA SER A 143 -4.05 21.82 -12.71
C SER A 143 -3.05 22.44 -13.70
N TYR A 144 -2.01 21.69 -14.08
CA TYR A 144 -0.98 22.13 -15.02
C TYR A 144 -1.19 21.60 -16.44
N GLU A 145 -2.18 20.72 -16.66
CA GLU A 145 -2.47 20.12 -17.97
C GLU A 145 -2.68 21.17 -19.08
N PRO A 146 -3.43 22.26 -18.88
CA PRO A 146 -3.61 23.27 -19.94
C PRO A 146 -2.28 23.88 -20.42
N LEU A 147 -1.34 24.07 -19.49
CA LEU A 147 -0.03 24.62 -19.79
C LEU A 147 0.87 23.59 -20.52
N GLN A 148 0.75 22.31 -20.15
CA GLN A 148 1.43 21.21 -20.84
C GLN A 148 0.93 21.07 -22.27
N GLU A 149 -0.38 21.17 -22.49
CA GLU A 149 -1.00 21.16 -23.81
C GLU A 149 -0.51 22.35 -24.65
N GLU A 150 -0.51 23.57 -24.08
CA GLU A 150 -0.05 24.77 -24.78
C GLU A 150 1.42 24.65 -25.23
N GLU A 151 2.32 24.24 -24.33
CA GLU A 151 3.73 24.06 -24.69
C GLU A 151 3.94 22.92 -25.70
N SER A 152 3.10 21.88 -25.64
CA SER A 152 3.12 20.76 -26.60
C SER A 152 2.71 21.24 -27.99
N LEU A 153 1.66 22.05 -28.09
CA LEU A 153 1.23 22.65 -29.36
C LEU A 153 2.32 23.53 -29.97
N ARG A 154 2.98 24.36 -29.16
CA ARG A 154 4.10 25.20 -29.60
C ARG A 154 5.25 24.32 -30.12
N MET A 155 5.59 23.26 -29.39
CA MET A 155 6.59 22.29 -29.80
C MET A 155 6.27 21.64 -31.15
N LEU A 156 5.05 21.12 -31.32
CA LEU A 156 4.63 20.44 -32.54
C LEU A 156 4.65 21.39 -33.75
N ARG A 157 4.21 22.64 -33.56
CA ARG A 157 4.28 23.68 -34.60
C ARG A 157 5.71 23.93 -35.05
N ASP A 158 6.63 24.08 -34.10
CA ASP A 158 8.03 24.41 -34.40
C ASP A 158 8.76 23.20 -35.01
N LEU A 159 8.49 21.99 -34.51
CA LEU A 159 8.96 20.73 -35.07
C LEU A 159 8.47 20.53 -36.52
N GLY A 160 7.21 20.88 -36.82
CA GLY A 160 6.66 20.79 -38.18
C GLY A 160 7.29 21.79 -39.17
N ARG A 161 7.84 22.91 -38.68
CA ARG A 161 8.51 23.93 -39.51
C ARG A 161 9.99 23.65 -39.74
N ALA A 162 10.68 23.14 -38.71
CA ALA A 162 12.12 22.92 -38.71
C ALA A 162 12.45 21.60 -37.99
N PRO A 163 12.10 20.43 -38.57
CA PRO A 163 12.30 19.13 -37.93
C PRO A 163 13.76 18.78 -37.69
N GLU A 164 14.68 19.35 -38.47
CA GLU A 164 16.13 19.20 -38.28
C GLU A 164 16.64 19.77 -36.95
N LYS A 165 15.84 20.61 -36.28
CA LYS A 165 16.13 21.21 -34.96
C LYS A 165 15.36 20.55 -33.81
N TYR A 166 14.95 19.29 -33.96
CA TYR A 166 14.12 18.59 -32.98
C TYR A 166 14.66 18.66 -31.54
N GLU A 167 15.97 18.50 -31.33
CA GLU A 167 16.61 18.59 -30.00
C GLU A 167 16.31 19.93 -29.33
N THR A 168 16.53 21.03 -30.03
CA THR A 168 16.24 22.40 -29.56
C THR A 168 14.77 22.56 -29.18
N TRP A 169 13.84 21.97 -29.96
CA TRP A 169 12.41 22.10 -29.69
C TRP A 169 11.95 21.29 -28.48
N LEU A 170 12.54 20.11 -28.25
CA LEU A 170 12.29 19.26 -27.09
C LEU A 170 12.86 19.86 -25.80
N GLU A 171 14.05 20.46 -25.88
CA GLU A 171 14.65 21.21 -24.78
C GLU A 171 13.83 22.46 -24.42
N ARG A 172 13.43 23.24 -25.42
CA ARG A 172 12.57 24.41 -25.24
C ARG A 172 11.21 24.02 -24.65
N TYR A 173 10.61 22.89 -25.06
CA TYR A 173 9.37 22.42 -24.43
C TYR A 173 9.55 22.23 -22.92
N SER A 174 10.57 21.45 -22.54
CA SER A 174 10.77 21.04 -21.17
C SER A 174 11.15 22.22 -20.28
N ALA A 175 12.10 23.05 -20.73
CA ALA A 175 12.51 24.26 -20.02
C ALA A 175 11.37 25.30 -19.94
N GLY A 176 10.61 25.49 -21.02
CA GLY A 176 9.53 26.45 -21.09
C GLY A 176 8.37 26.11 -20.15
N LEU A 177 7.99 24.83 -20.09
CA LEU A 177 6.96 24.35 -19.19
C LEU A 177 7.32 24.64 -17.73
N ILE A 178 8.52 24.23 -17.29
CA ILE A 178 8.90 24.37 -15.88
C ILE A 178 9.16 25.84 -15.49
N LEU A 179 9.63 26.71 -16.39
CA LEU A 179 9.76 28.15 -16.12
C LEU A 179 8.41 28.84 -15.94
N ARG A 180 7.42 28.46 -16.75
CA ARG A 180 6.05 28.99 -16.61
C ARG A 180 5.41 28.48 -15.31
N LEU A 181 5.60 27.21 -14.96
CA LEU A 181 5.11 26.66 -13.69
C LEU A 181 5.79 27.25 -12.45
N ALA A 182 7.10 27.45 -12.51
CA ALA A 182 7.87 27.91 -11.36
C ALA A 182 7.78 29.43 -11.16
N TYR A 183 7.88 30.20 -12.25
CA TYR A 183 8.12 31.64 -12.21
C TYR A 183 7.14 32.46 -13.07
N SER A 184 6.15 31.84 -13.71
CA SER A 184 5.29 32.47 -14.73
C SER A 184 6.08 33.12 -15.88
N LYS A 185 7.25 32.56 -16.22
CA LYS A 185 8.16 33.14 -17.18
C LYS A 185 8.16 32.35 -18.50
N PRO A 186 7.60 32.89 -19.60
CA PRO A 186 7.63 32.21 -20.88
C PRO A 186 9.01 32.28 -21.53
N ILE A 187 9.31 31.31 -22.38
CA ILE A 187 10.44 31.37 -23.32
C ILE A 187 9.94 31.43 -24.76
N ALA A 188 10.66 32.17 -25.59
CA ALA A 188 10.39 32.36 -27.00
C ALA A 188 11.30 31.49 -27.86
N THR A 189 12.60 31.45 -27.56
CA THR A 189 13.61 30.74 -28.37
C THR A 189 14.37 29.66 -27.60
N GLY A 190 14.44 29.76 -26.27
CA GLY A 190 15.32 28.91 -25.44
C GLY A 190 16.75 29.44 -25.32
N GLU A 191 17.08 30.50 -26.06
CA GLU A 191 18.41 31.13 -26.08
C GLU A 191 18.47 32.38 -25.21
N GLU A 192 17.42 32.65 -24.44
CA GLU A 192 17.35 33.83 -23.59
C GLU A 192 18.50 33.82 -22.55
N PRO A 193 19.09 34.98 -22.22
CA PRO A 193 20.25 35.06 -21.34
C PRO A 193 20.07 34.38 -19.98
N PHE A 194 18.85 34.39 -19.43
CA PHE A 194 18.55 33.74 -18.15
C PHE A 194 18.50 32.21 -18.26
N VAL A 195 18.03 31.66 -19.39
CA VAL A 195 18.05 30.21 -19.65
C VAL A 195 19.49 29.73 -19.72
N ARG A 196 20.35 30.46 -20.47
CA ARG A 196 21.79 30.18 -20.52
C ARG A 196 22.47 30.26 -19.16
N ARG A 197 22.10 31.23 -18.31
CA ARG A 197 22.60 31.33 -16.91
C ARG A 197 22.24 30.08 -16.11
N ILE A 198 20.98 29.64 -16.16
CA ILE A 198 20.54 28.48 -15.38
C ILE A 198 21.18 27.18 -15.90
N LEU A 199 21.26 27.00 -17.23
CA LEU A 199 21.99 25.85 -17.81
C LEU A 199 23.48 25.85 -17.41
N GLY A 200 24.09 27.03 -17.28
CA GLY A 200 25.43 27.17 -16.72
C GLY A 200 25.55 26.67 -15.28
N VAL A 201 24.54 26.86 -14.44
CA VAL A 201 24.48 26.28 -13.08
C VAL A 201 24.42 24.76 -13.14
N VAL A 202 23.59 24.19 -14.02
CA VAL A 202 23.48 22.73 -14.21
C VAL A 202 24.82 22.14 -14.64
N HIS A 203 25.49 22.74 -15.63
CA HIS A 203 26.79 22.26 -16.10
C HIS A 203 27.88 22.37 -15.02
N ASN A 204 27.87 23.44 -14.24
CA ASN A 204 28.78 23.56 -13.09
C ASN A 204 28.52 22.47 -12.06
N LEU A 205 27.26 22.17 -11.76
CA LEU A 205 26.87 21.11 -10.84
C LEU A 205 27.37 19.73 -11.32
N GLU A 206 27.13 19.38 -12.59
CA GLU A 206 27.60 18.13 -13.18
C GLU A 206 29.12 17.97 -13.05
N ARG A 207 29.86 19.06 -13.33
CA ARG A 207 31.31 19.09 -13.23
C ARG A 207 31.82 18.91 -11.80
N VAL A 208 31.24 19.62 -10.83
CA VAL A 208 31.70 19.55 -9.42
C VAL A 208 31.23 18.28 -8.69
N ALA A 209 30.14 17.64 -9.15
CA ALA A 209 29.64 16.38 -8.58
C ALA A 209 30.29 15.13 -9.22
N SER A 210 31.09 15.30 -10.28
CA SER A 210 31.75 14.20 -10.97
C SER A 210 32.83 13.55 -10.08
N PRO A 211 32.83 12.20 -9.91
CA PRO A 211 33.83 11.52 -9.10
C PRO A 211 35.26 11.83 -9.54
N GLY A 212 36.11 12.25 -8.60
CA GLY A 212 37.52 12.57 -8.86
C GLY A 212 37.78 13.96 -9.47
N ALA A 213 36.75 14.76 -9.76
CA ALA A 213 36.92 16.12 -10.29
C ALA A 213 37.68 17.04 -9.31
N TYR A 214 37.49 16.83 -8.01
CA TYR A 214 38.16 17.58 -6.95
C TYR A 214 38.75 16.67 -5.88
N LEU A 215 40.03 16.86 -5.57
CA LEU A 215 40.72 16.09 -4.52
C LEU A 215 40.09 16.29 -3.13
N VAL A 216 39.44 17.42 -2.88
CA VAL A 216 38.80 17.70 -1.57
C VAL A 216 37.65 16.73 -1.29
N ASP A 217 36.96 16.21 -2.32
CA ASP A 217 35.89 15.23 -2.12
C ASP A 217 36.44 13.85 -1.73
N THR A 218 37.64 13.53 -2.21
CA THR A 218 38.36 12.29 -1.84
C THR A 218 39.08 12.44 -0.50
N ILE A 219 39.65 13.62 -0.23
CA ILE A 219 40.42 13.93 0.98
C ILE A 219 39.80 15.15 1.67
N PRO A 220 38.71 14.97 2.46
CA PRO A 220 38.01 16.07 3.11
C PRO A 220 38.90 16.92 4.04
N ALA A 221 40.01 16.36 4.55
CA ALA A 221 40.97 17.11 5.36
C ALA A 221 41.57 18.34 4.64
N LEU A 222 41.55 18.37 3.29
CA LEU A 222 41.93 19.55 2.51
C LEU A 222 41.02 20.76 2.78
N MET A 223 39.80 20.56 3.30
CA MET A 223 38.95 21.65 3.80
C MET A 223 39.55 22.40 4.98
N ASN A 224 40.59 21.90 5.65
CA ASN A 224 41.25 22.62 6.73
C ASN A 224 42.33 23.60 6.23
N LEU A 225 42.68 23.57 4.94
CA LEU A 225 43.67 24.48 4.37
C LEU A 225 43.14 25.94 4.38
N PRO A 226 43.99 26.93 4.68
CA PRO A 226 43.62 28.33 4.58
C PRO A 226 43.33 28.71 3.12
N VAL A 227 42.42 29.68 2.91
CA VAL A 227 41.87 30.03 1.58
C VAL A 227 42.95 30.41 0.55
N PHE A 228 44.12 30.91 0.98
CA PHE A 228 45.23 31.22 0.07
C PHE A 228 45.96 29.99 -0.51
N LEU A 229 45.85 28.83 0.14
CA LEU A 229 46.38 27.54 -0.34
C LEU A 229 45.30 26.65 -0.97
N ALA A 230 44.03 27.08 -0.94
CA ALA A 230 42.88 26.30 -1.35
C ALA A 230 42.07 27.02 -2.44
N PRO A 231 42.55 27.03 -3.71
CA PRO A 231 41.86 27.73 -4.81
C PRO A 231 40.43 27.22 -5.03
N PHE A 232 40.18 25.93 -4.78
CA PHE A 232 38.84 25.32 -4.88
C PHE A 232 37.82 25.98 -3.93
N LYS A 233 38.23 26.50 -2.76
CA LYS A 233 37.33 27.23 -1.86
C LYS A 233 36.89 28.57 -2.45
N ARG A 234 37.81 29.27 -3.13
CA ARG A 234 37.52 30.55 -3.80
C ARG A 234 36.57 30.33 -4.98
N GLU A 235 36.83 29.28 -5.77
CA GLU A 235 35.94 28.88 -6.85
C GLU A 235 34.55 28.51 -6.33
N GLY A 236 34.47 27.64 -5.33
CA GLY A 236 33.21 27.21 -4.73
C GLY A 236 32.39 28.39 -4.19
N ALA A 237 33.03 29.30 -3.45
CA ALA A 237 32.36 30.50 -2.93
C ALA A 237 31.84 31.43 -4.04
N ARG A 238 32.62 31.61 -5.14
CA ARG A 238 32.19 32.39 -6.30
C ARG A 238 30.96 31.76 -6.97
N LEU A 239 31.02 30.45 -7.23
CA LEU A 239 29.92 29.70 -7.86
C LEU A 239 28.66 29.73 -6.99
N HIS A 240 28.80 29.55 -5.68
CA HIS A 240 27.69 29.64 -4.73
C HIS A 240 27.03 31.02 -4.75
N ALA A 241 27.83 32.09 -4.73
CA ALA A 241 27.30 33.45 -4.77
C ALA A 241 26.53 33.73 -6.09
N GLU A 242 27.07 33.29 -7.23
CA GLU A 242 26.43 33.44 -8.54
C GLU A 242 25.10 32.66 -8.65
N GLU A 243 25.06 31.45 -8.08
CA GLU A 243 23.87 30.60 -8.05
C GLU A 243 22.79 31.14 -7.11
N LEU A 244 23.17 31.50 -5.88
CA LEU A 244 22.23 32.01 -4.89
C LEU A 244 21.62 33.34 -5.33
N ASP A 245 22.41 34.23 -5.95
CA ASP A 245 21.91 35.46 -6.58
C ASP A 245 20.84 35.16 -7.64
N LEU A 246 21.14 34.22 -8.55
CA LEU A 246 20.23 33.83 -9.61
C LEU A 246 18.90 33.30 -9.05
N PHE A 247 18.95 32.34 -8.12
CA PHE A 247 17.73 31.73 -7.59
C PHE A 247 16.92 32.67 -6.70
N ARG A 248 17.57 33.55 -5.93
CA ARG A 248 16.85 34.60 -5.19
C ARG A 248 16.14 35.56 -6.14
N GLY A 249 16.83 36.01 -7.19
CA GLY A 249 16.24 36.87 -8.22
C GLY A 249 15.01 36.24 -8.86
N LEU A 250 15.12 34.97 -9.27
CA LEU A 250 13.99 34.22 -9.86
C LEU A 250 12.85 33.98 -8.87
N LEU A 251 13.15 33.68 -7.60
CA LEU A 251 12.13 33.53 -6.56
C LEU A 251 11.33 34.82 -6.40
N GLN A 252 12.02 35.96 -6.27
CA GLN A 252 11.38 37.26 -6.10
C GLN A 252 10.54 37.63 -7.33
N GLU A 253 11.09 37.51 -8.53
CA GLU A 253 10.38 37.73 -9.80
C GLU A 253 9.13 36.83 -9.89
N GLY A 254 9.26 35.54 -9.54
CA GLY A 254 8.13 34.60 -9.55
C GLY A 254 7.02 34.99 -8.57
N ILE A 255 7.37 35.44 -7.36
CA ILE A 255 6.38 35.94 -6.38
C ILE A 255 5.64 37.16 -6.93
N GLU A 256 6.35 38.09 -7.54
CA GLU A 256 5.77 39.31 -8.14
C GLU A 256 4.84 38.98 -9.31
N ASN A 257 5.29 38.11 -10.22
CA ASN A 257 4.48 37.64 -11.34
C ASN A 257 3.20 36.94 -10.86
N SER A 258 3.28 36.16 -9.79
CA SER A 258 2.11 35.49 -9.21
C SER A 258 1.12 36.48 -8.60
N LYS A 259 1.58 37.59 -8.02
CA LYS A 259 0.70 38.65 -7.47
C LYS A 259 -0.02 39.44 -8.56
N GLN A 260 0.55 39.50 -9.76
CA GLN A 260 -0.03 40.18 -10.91
C GLN A 260 -0.97 39.30 -11.72
N ALA A 261 -1.07 38.01 -11.41
CA ALA A 261 -1.99 37.09 -12.06
C ALA A 261 -3.45 37.47 -11.77
N SER A 262 -4.29 37.47 -12.79
CA SER A 262 -5.72 37.78 -12.68
C SER A 262 -6.53 36.69 -11.97
N ASP A 263 -5.99 35.47 -11.88
CA ASP A 263 -6.60 34.33 -11.21
C ASP A 263 -5.64 33.76 -10.14
N PRO A 264 -6.02 33.79 -8.85
CA PRO A 264 -5.26 33.16 -7.76
C PRO A 264 -5.01 31.65 -7.97
N ALA A 265 -5.88 30.95 -8.70
CA ALA A 265 -5.68 29.54 -9.01
C ALA A 265 -4.54 29.30 -10.02
N ALA A 266 -4.13 30.34 -10.77
CA ALA A 266 -3.01 30.32 -11.71
C ALA A 266 -1.66 30.67 -11.06
N ALA A 267 -1.59 30.72 -9.72
CA ALA A 267 -0.35 31.01 -9.00
C ALA A 267 0.76 30.01 -9.36
N ASN A 268 1.95 30.52 -9.64
CA ASN A 268 3.15 29.72 -9.90
C ASN A 268 3.72 29.13 -8.59
N PHE A 269 4.76 28.30 -8.69
CA PHE A 269 5.35 27.65 -7.52
C PHE A 269 5.87 28.65 -6.48
N CYS A 270 6.46 29.76 -6.92
CA CYS A 270 6.95 30.81 -6.03
C CYS A 270 5.81 31.48 -5.26
N GLY A 271 4.70 31.80 -5.92
CA GLY A 271 3.49 32.35 -5.29
C GLY A 271 2.86 31.38 -4.29
N LYS A 272 2.65 30.12 -4.71
CA LYS A 272 2.10 29.06 -3.85
C LYS A 272 2.94 28.83 -2.59
N TRP A 273 4.27 28.87 -2.72
CA TRP A 273 5.17 28.83 -1.57
C TRP A 273 5.02 30.08 -0.68
N HIS A 274 5.01 31.27 -1.26
CA HIS A 274 4.96 32.53 -0.52
C HIS A 274 3.70 32.66 0.35
N GLU A 275 2.55 32.25 -0.16
CA GLU A 275 1.26 32.25 0.55
C GLU A 275 1.24 31.27 1.74
N ASN A 276 2.02 30.19 1.66
CA ASN A 276 2.03 29.10 2.64
C ASN A 276 3.37 28.96 3.37
N LYS A 277 4.22 30.00 3.34
CA LYS A 277 5.61 29.91 3.82
C LYS A 277 5.73 29.44 5.27
N ASP A 278 4.77 29.83 6.13
CA ASP A 278 4.74 29.47 7.54
C ASP A 278 4.44 27.96 7.75
N ASN A 279 3.74 27.33 6.80
CA ASN A 279 3.43 25.89 6.82
C ASN A 279 4.62 25.00 6.39
N PHE A 280 5.60 25.58 5.69
CA PHE A 280 6.74 24.85 5.14
C PHE A 280 7.97 24.89 6.02
N ASN A 281 8.11 25.90 6.88
CA ASN A 281 9.24 26.04 7.83
C ASN A 281 10.62 25.89 7.15
N ILE A 282 10.82 26.60 6.03
CA ILE A 282 12.10 26.70 5.30
C ILE A 282 12.44 28.17 5.06
N SER A 283 13.75 28.50 5.01
CA SER A 283 14.19 29.86 4.69
C SER A 283 13.90 30.22 3.22
N ALA A 284 13.91 31.51 2.90
CA ALA A 284 13.77 31.97 1.52
C ALA A 284 14.87 31.40 0.60
N ASP A 285 16.09 31.21 1.11
CA ASP A 285 17.20 30.60 0.35
C ASP A 285 16.96 29.13 0.06
N HIS A 286 16.44 28.38 1.04
CA HIS A 286 16.01 27.00 0.82
C HIS A 286 14.87 26.94 -0.19
N ALA A 287 13.91 27.87 -0.13
CA ALA A 287 12.82 27.93 -1.10
C ALA A 287 13.33 28.24 -2.52
N ALA A 288 14.28 29.18 -2.64
CA ALA A 288 14.92 29.55 -3.89
C ALA A 288 15.64 28.34 -4.53
N TYR A 289 16.45 27.61 -3.76
CA TYR A 289 17.08 26.37 -4.21
C TYR A 289 16.06 25.25 -4.46
N THR A 290 15.00 25.15 -3.67
CA THR A 290 13.97 24.11 -3.83
C THR A 290 13.26 24.26 -5.18
N ILE A 291 12.83 25.47 -5.51
CA ILE A 291 12.13 25.76 -6.77
C ILE A 291 13.14 25.78 -7.94
N GLY A 292 14.34 26.31 -7.74
CA GLY A 292 15.42 26.26 -8.72
C GLY A 292 15.78 24.82 -9.12
N THR A 293 15.91 23.91 -8.16
CA THR A 293 16.17 22.50 -8.45
C THR A 293 15.00 21.78 -9.14
N LEU A 294 13.75 22.23 -8.99
CA LEU A 294 12.64 21.72 -9.81
C LEU A 294 12.84 22.08 -11.29
N PHE A 295 13.37 23.27 -11.59
CA PHE A 295 13.78 23.63 -12.95
C PHE A 295 14.96 22.77 -13.42
N GLU A 296 16.05 22.69 -12.64
CA GLU A 296 17.25 21.93 -13.00
C GLU A 296 16.91 20.48 -13.35
N ALA A 297 16.08 19.83 -12.53
CA ALA A 297 15.66 18.45 -12.74
C ALA A 297 14.64 18.31 -13.88
N GLY A 298 13.70 19.25 -14.02
CA GLY A 298 12.58 19.13 -14.96
C GLY A 298 12.93 19.49 -16.42
N ALA A 299 13.91 20.37 -16.63
CA ALA A 299 14.26 20.87 -17.96
C ALA A 299 14.98 19.82 -18.82
N GLY A 300 16.11 19.27 -18.36
CA GLY A 300 16.92 18.34 -19.17
C GLY A 300 16.36 16.91 -19.24
N THR A 301 15.84 16.39 -18.13
CA THR A 301 15.46 14.96 -18.04
C THR A 301 14.26 14.61 -18.91
N THR A 302 13.26 15.48 -18.97
CA THR A 302 12.08 15.32 -19.83
C THR A 302 12.49 15.39 -21.31
N ALA A 303 13.35 16.33 -21.68
CA ALA A 303 13.88 16.45 -23.04
C ALA A 303 14.63 15.19 -23.47
N ALA A 304 15.51 14.67 -22.62
CA ALA A 304 16.25 13.42 -22.87
C ALA A 304 15.33 12.20 -23.04
N THR A 305 14.22 12.14 -22.29
CA THR A 305 13.22 11.08 -22.45
C THR A 305 12.51 11.19 -23.80
N MET A 306 12.12 12.40 -24.22
CA MET A 306 11.49 12.61 -25.53
C MET A 306 12.45 12.31 -26.69
N MET A 307 13.74 12.65 -26.55
CA MET A 307 14.77 12.25 -27.52
C MET A 307 14.91 10.72 -27.59
N SER A 308 14.89 10.04 -26.44
CA SER A 308 14.92 8.56 -26.38
C SER A 308 13.67 7.94 -27.02
N PHE A 309 12.51 8.57 -26.88
CA PHE A 309 11.29 8.18 -27.58
C PHE A 309 11.42 8.33 -29.10
N MET A 310 11.92 9.47 -29.59
CA MET A 310 12.17 9.68 -31.03
C MET A 310 13.13 8.62 -31.59
N LEU A 311 14.20 8.31 -30.86
CA LEU A 311 15.12 7.23 -31.22
C LEU A 311 14.42 5.86 -31.24
N ALA A 312 13.60 5.55 -30.25
CA ALA A 312 12.86 4.29 -30.22
C ALA A 312 11.89 4.17 -31.40
N MET A 313 11.09 5.20 -31.69
CA MET A 313 10.11 5.17 -32.77
C MET A 313 10.75 5.10 -34.17
N THR A 314 11.96 5.64 -34.33
CA THR A 314 12.73 5.53 -35.59
C THR A 314 13.36 4.14 -35.77
N LEU A 315 13.87 3.52 -34.70
CA LEU A 315 14.46 2.19 -34.75
C LEU A 315 13.42 1.06 -34.77
N HIS A 316 12.22 1.30 -34.24
CA HIS A 316 11.14 0.33 -34.11
C HIS A 316 9.86 0.79 -34.82
N PRO A 317 9.87 0.88 -36.17
CA PRO A 317 8.74 1.44 -36.93
C PRO A 317 7.44 0.64 -36.77
N ALA A 318 7.51 -0.64 -36.41
CA ALA A 318 6.33 -1.45 -36.09
C ALA A 318 5.59 -0.93 -34.85
N GLU A 319 6.33 -0.56 -33.79
CA GLU A 319 5.78 0.02 -32.57
C GLU A 319 5.19 1.41 -32.84
N PHE A 320 5.87 2.21 -33.67
CA PHE A 320 5.35 3.51 -34.07
C PHE A 320 4.03 3.39 -34.85
N LYS A 321 3.93 2.45 -35.80
CA LYS A 321 2.66 2.18 -36.51
C LYS A 321 1.55 1.72 -35.57
N ALA A 322 1.87 0.87 -34.59
CA ALA A 322 0.91 0.40 -33.61
C ALA A 322 0.42 1.53 -32.69
N LEU A 323 1.32 2.44 -32.30
CA LEU A 323 0.97 3.67 -31.57
C LEU A 323 0.04 4.57 -32.40
N GLN A 324 0.36 4.79 -33.67
CA GLN A 324 -0.48 5.59 -34.58
C GLN A 324 -1.86 4.97 -34.75
N ALA A 325 -1.95 3.65 -34.95
CA ALA A 325 -3.23 2.95 -35.07
C ALA A 325 -4.09 3.06 -33.79
N GLU A 326 -3.49 3.06 -32.60
CA GLU A 326 -4.22 3.31 -31.36
C GLU A 326 -4.73 4.75 -31.28
N LEU A 327 -3.89 5.74 -31.62
CA LEU A 327 -4.28 7.15 -31.65
C LEU A 327 -5.38 7.42 -32.68
N ASP A 328 -5.27 6.87 -33.90
CA ASP A 328 -6.29 7.01 -34.95
C ASP A 328 -7.64 6.42 -34.50
N ARG A 329 -7.61 5.30 -33.77
CA ARG A 329 -8.81 4.64 -33.24
C ARG A 329 -9.49 5.43 -32.13
N VAL A 330 -8.71 6.04 -31.23
CA VAL A 330 -9.23 6.68 -30.00
C VAL A 330 -9.50 8.16 -30.19
N VAL A 331 -8.57 8.87 -30.83
CA VAL A 331 -8.62 10.34 -30.99
C VAL A 331 -9.26 10.72 -32.33
N GLY A 332 -8.99 9.96 -33.38
CA GLY A 332 -9.43 10.25 -34.75
C GLY A 332 -8.64 11.37 -35.43
N PRO A 333 -8.98 11.72 -36.68
CA PRO A 333 -8.19 12.66 -37.50
C PRO A 333 -8.49 14.14 -37.24
N ASP A 334 -9.59 14.45 -36.54
CA ASP A 334 -10.15 15.81 -36.48
C ASP A 334 -9.59 16.67 -35.33
N ARG A 335 -8.80 16.08 -34.41
CA ARG A 335 -8.24 16.80 -33.27
C ARG A 335 -6.94 16.17 -32.77
N LEU A 336 -6.22 16.90 -31.92
CA LEU A 336 -5.05 16.39 -31.21
C LEU A 336 -5.45 15.62 -29.93
N PRO A 337 -4.58 14.71 -29.44
CA PRO A 337 -4.80 14.02 -28.18
C PRO A 337 -4.80 14.99 -26.99
N SER A 338 -5.61 14.67 -25.97
CA SER A 338 -5.71 15.40 -24.70
C SER A 338 -5.52 14.45 -23.51
N PHE A 339 -5.38 14.98 -22.30
CA PHE A 339 -5.29 14.16 -21.09
C PHE A 339 -6.54 13.29 -20.85
N SER A 340 -7.71 13.72 -21.34
CA SER A 340 -8.96 12.96 -21.23
C SER A 340 -8.96 11.65 -22.03
N ASP A 341 -8.13 11.57 -23.08
CA ASP A 341 -7.96 10.37 -23.90
C ASP A 341 -7.05 9.34 -23.22
N MET A 342 -6.27 9.77 -22.22
CA MET A 342 -5.22 8.96 -21.65
C MET A 342 -5.73 7.57 -21.22
N PRO A 343 -6.83 7.38 -20.47
CA PRO A 343 -7.28 6.04 -20.06
C PRO A 343 -7.41 5.02 -21.22
N ASP A 344 -7.83 5.47 -22.40
CA ASP A 344 -8.08 4.63 -23.57
C ASP A 344 -6.86 4.41 -24.48
N LEU A 345 -5.69 4.95 -24.08
CA LEU A 345 -4.42 4.85 -24.81
C LEU A 345 -3.37 3.93 -24.12
N PRO A 346 -3.68 2.65 -23.83
CA PRO A 346 -2.78 1.75 -23.11
C PRO A 346 -1.46 1.52 -23.82
N ARG A 347 -1.42 1.47 -25.16
CA ARG A 347 -0.16 1.32 -25.90
C ARG A 347 0.70 2.59 -25.83
N VAL A 348 0.11 3.78 -25.89
CA VAL A 348 0.87 5.04 -25.63
C VAL A 348 1.53 5.01 -24.25
N ARG A 349 0.78 4.60 -23.20
CA ARG A 349 1.35 4.43 -21.84
C ARG A 349 2.43 3.36 -21.80
N ALA A 350 2.23 2.22 -22.46
CA ALA A 350 3.20 1.15 -22.54
C ALA A 350 4.49 1.60 -23.22
N ILE A 351 4.40 2.35 -24.31
CA ILE A 351 5.54 2.92 -25.03
C ILE A 351 6.27 3.94 -24.16
N ALA A 352 5.56 4.80 -23.43
CA ALA A 352 6.19 5.73 -22.49
C ALA A 352 6.98 4.99 -21.38
N LYS A 353 6.38 3.93 -20.80
CA LYS A 353 7.06 3.05 -19.82
C LYS A 353 8.27 2.35 -20.45
N GLU A 354 8.12 1.83 -21.66
CA GLU A 354 9.18 1.12 -22.37
C GLU A 354 10.33 2.04 -22.78
N THR A 355 10.07 3.31 -23.12
CA THR A 355 11.11 4.32 -23.33
C THR A 355 11.95 4.53 -22.07
N LEU A 356 11.30 4.74 -20.92
CA LEU A 356 11.99 4.92 -19.64
C LEU A 356 12.73 3.64 -19.19
N ARG A 357 12.19 2.46 -19.54
CA ARG A 357 12.84 1.18 -19.27
C ARG A 357 14.07 0.97 -20.14
N TRP A 358 13.91 1.12 -21.46
CA TRP A 358 14.92 0.80 -22.47
C TRP A 358 16.14 1.73 -22.38
N ARG A 359 15.90 3.04 -22.22
CA ARG A 359 16.93 4.09 -22.09
C ARG A 359 16.60 5.00 -20.89
N PRO A 360 16.90 4.57 -19.66
CA PRO A 360 16.69 5.40 -18.48
C PRO A 360 17.62 6.61 -18.51
N VAL A 361 17.08 7.80 -18.28
CA VAL A 361 17.86 9.06 -18.23
C VAL A 361 18.92 9.00 -17.13
N THR A 362 18.57 8.45 -15.96
CA THR A 362 19.46 8.25 -14.81
C THR A 362 20.00 6.82 -14.77
N ALA A 363 20.64 6.37 -15.85
CA ALA A 363 21.09 4.98 -16.01
C ALA A 363 21.97 4.44 -14.85
N GLY A 364 22.86 5.27 -14.31
CA GLY A 364 23.69 4.92 -13.14
C GLY A 364 22.98 5.02 -11.78
N GLY A 365 21.75 5.54 -11.74
CA GLY A 365 21.07 5.90 -10.51
C GLY A 365 21.67 7.12 -9.80
N LEU A 366 21.06 7.51 -8.69
CA LEU A 366 21.59 8.53 -7.78
C LEU A 366 22.04 7.86 -6.48
N PRO A 367 23.30 8.03 -6.04
CA PRO A 367 23.80 7.36 -4.85
C PRO A 367 23.07 7.79 -3.59
N HIS A 368 22.68 6.81 -2.80
CA HIS A 368 22.21 6.95 -1.43
C HIS A 368 23.36 6.70 -0.45
N GLN A 369 23.22 7.10 0.81
CA GLN A 369 24.18 6.77 1.85
C GLN A 369 23.49 6.07 3.02
N LEU A 370 24.12 4.99 3.49
CA LEU A 370 23.68 4.25 4.66
C LEU A 370 24.11 4.98 5.93
N THR A 371 23.15 5.30 6.79
CA THR A 371 23.42 6.08 8.03
C THR A 371 23.87 5.24 9.22
N LYS A 372 23.57 3.94 9.20
CA LYS A 372 23.83 3.01 10.30
C LYS A 372 24.23 1.65 9.75
N ASP A 373 25.09 0.94 10.46
CA ASP A 373 25.47 -0.43 10.13
C ASP A 373 24.21 -1.30 9.94
N ASP A 374 24.19 -2.13 8.89
CA ASP A 374 23.09 -3.07 8.62
C ASP A 374 23.64 -4.45 8.23
N VAL A 375 22.82 -5.49 8.44
CA VAL A 375 23.06 -6.85 7.97
C VAL A 375 21.94 -7.25 7.01
N TYR A 376 22.30 -7.44 5.74
CA TYR A 376 21.37 -7.79 4.69
C TYR A 376 21.44 -9.29 4.37
N LYS A 377 20.29 -9.97 4.34
CA LYS A 377 20.22 -11.39 3.98
C LYS A 377 19.93 -11.54 2.48
N LEU A 378 20.80 -12.24 1.78
CA LEU A 378 20.63 -12.57 0.36
C LEU A 378 20.96 -14.04 0.14
N ASN A 379 20.04 -14.79 -0.48
CA ASN A 379 20.20 -16.23 -0.77
C ASN A 379 20.58 -17.08 0.46
N GLY A 380 20.01 -16.76 1.63
CA GLY A 380 20.28 -17.48 2.89
C GLY A 380 21.55 -17.06 3.61
N GLU A 381 22.35 -16.15 3.04
CA GLU A 381 23.61 -15.67 3.60
C GLU A 381 23.48 -14.25 4.13
N SER A 382 24.15 -13.96 5.25
CA SER A 382 24.13 -12.64 5.90
C SER A 382 25.33 -11.79 5.47
N TYR A 383 25.06 -10.61 4.91
CA TYR A 383 26.06 -9.67 4.42
C TYR A 383 26.09 -8.40 5.26
N PHE A 384 27.28 -7.99 5.71
CA PHE A 384 27.45 -6.78 6.51
C PHE A 384 27.66 -5.53 5.63
N LEU A 385 26.93 -4.46 5.95
CA LEU A 385 26.96 -3.17 5.28
C LEU A 385 27.28 -2.08 6.31
N PRO A 386 28.49 -1.52 6.32
CA PRO A 386 28.86 -0.51 7.31
C PRO A 386 28.20 0.85 7.03
N ALA A 387 27.93 1.62 8.08
CA ALA A 387 27.52 3.01 8.00
C ALA A 387 28.51 3.83 7.14
N GLY A 388 27.99 4.83 6.42
CA GLY A 388 28.73 5.61 5.43
C GLY A 388 28.89 4.91 4.07
N THR A 389 28.36 3.69 3.90
CA THR A 389 28.36 3.03 2.58
C THR A 389 27.48 3.76 1.60
N ASN A 390 28.03 4.10 0.44
CA ASN A 390 27.28 4.69 -0.67
C ASN A 390 26.58 3.60 -1.49
N VAL A 391 25.25 3.66 -1.61
CA VAL A 391 24.41 2.64 -2.26
C VAL A 391 23.91 3.16 -3.61
N HIS A 392 24.21 2.41 -4.67
CA HIS A 392 23.97 2.79 -6.07
C HIS A 392 22.86 1.91 -6.66
N PRO A 393 21.60 2.37 -6.73
CA PRO A 393 20.56 1.68 -7.49
C PRO A 393 20.79 1.88 -8.98
N VAL A 394 21.53 0.97 -9.62
CA VAL A 394 21.92 1.11 -11.03
C VAL A 394 20.71 0.75 -11.90
N GLN A 395 19.95 1.79 -12.26
CA GLN A 395 18.71 1.67 -13.00
C GLN A 395 18.87 0.91 -14.32
N TRP A 396 20.01 1.10 -15.00
CA TRP A 396 20.36 0.37 -16.21
C TRP A 396 20.35 -1.15 -16.01
N SER A 397 20.92 -1.63 -14.91
CA SER A 397 20.98 -3.05 -14.56
C SER A 397 19.60 -3.55 -14.14
N ILE A 398 18.90 -2.80 -13.28
CA ILE A 398 17.54 -3.14 -12.80
C ILE A 398 16.56 -3.32 -13.97
N HIS A 399 16.59 -2.41 -14.94
CA HIS A 399 15.73 -2.44 -16.12
C HIS A 399 16.11 -3.53 -17.14
N ARG A 400 17.19 -4.27 -16.88
CA ARG A 400 17.71 -5.37 -17.71
C ARG A 400 17.81 -6.69 -16.95
N GLU A 401 17.15 -6.77 -15.80
CA GLU A 401 16.97 -8.03 -15.09
C GLU A 401 16.11 -8.97 -15.94
N GLU A 402 16.72 -10.02 -16.52
CA GLU A 402 16.05 -10.93 -17.47
C GLU A 402 14.81 -11.62 -16.88
N ALA A 403 14.83 -11.91 -15.57
CA ALA A 403 13.68 -12.50 -14.88
C ALA A 403 12.43 -11.62 -14.91
N ARG A 404 12.62 -10.30 -14.97
CA ARG A 404 11.54 -9.30 -14.96
C ARG A 404 11.27 -8.72 -16.35
N TYR A 405 12.33 -8.57 -17.14
CA TYR A 405 12.30 -8.03 -18.50
C TYR A 405 12.97 -9.01 -19.46
N PRO A 406 12.32 -10.13 -19.83
CA PRO A 406 12.90 -11.11 -20.77
C PRO A 406 13.27 -10.45 -22.10
N ASP A 407 14.42 -10.73 -22.72
CA ASP A 407 14.89 -9.98 -23.91
C ASP A 407 15.00 -8.45 -23.64
N PRO A 408 15.77 -8.02 -22.63
CA PRO A 408 15.69 -6.66 -22.09
C PRO A 408 16.21 -5.55 -23.03
N ASP A 409 17.01 -5.89 -24.05
CA ASP A 409 17.59 -4.91 -24.96
C ASP A 409 16.66 -4.53 -26.14
N SER A 410 15.62 -5.33 -26.37
CA SER A 410 14.58 -5.03 -27.36
C SER A 410 13.54 -4.06 -26.80
N PHE A 411 13.14 -3.07 -27.61
CA PHE A 411 12.03 -2.18 -27.30
C PHE A 411 10.70 -2.83 -27.68
N ARG A 412 9.89 -3.19 -26.68
CA ARG A 412 8.63 -3.92 -26.90
C ARG A 412 7.53 -3.41 -25.97
N SER A 413 6.47 -2.83 -26.52
CA SER A 413 5.36 -2.32 -25.72
C SER A 413 4.47 -3.46 -25.19
N GLU A 414 4.49 -4.63 -25.83
CA GLU A 414 3.73 -5.82 -25.40
C GLU A 414 4.05 -6.25 -23.98
N ARG A 415 5.27 -5.96 -23.49
CA ARG A 415 5.68 -6.21 -22.09
C ARG A 415 4.65 -5.73 -21.08
N TRP A 416 4.03 -4.61 -21.37
CA TRP A 416 3.11 -3.94 -20.46
C TRP A 416 1.64 -4.27 -20.76
N LEU A 417 1.37 -4.95 -21.88
CA LEU A 417 0.03 -5.11 -22.46
C LEU A 417 -0.45 -6.56 -22.53
N GLU A 418 0.45 -7.54 -22.52
CA GLU A 418 0.11 -8.95 -22.73
C GLU A 418 0.36 -9.82 -21.48
N PRO A 419 -0.60 -10.69 -21.09
CA PRO A 419 -0.50 -11.56 -19.90
C PRO A 419 0.75 -12.46 -19.81
N GLY A 420 1.45 -12.70 -20.92
CA GLY A 420 2.65 -13.52 -20.96
C GLY A 420 3.90 -12.88 -20.37
N TRP A 421 3.87 -11.58 -20.04
CA TRP A 421 5.03 -10.85 -19.53
C TRP A 421 4.97 -10.61 -18.02
N PRO A 422 6.10 -10.71 -17.28
CA PRO A 422 6.14 -10.44 -15.84
C PRO A 422 5.69 -9.01 -15.46
N THR A 423 5.75 -8.08 -16.41
CA THR A 423 5.42 -6.66 -16.25
C THR A 423 3.95 -6.33 -16.48
N TYR A 424 3.15 -7.27 -16.99
CA TYR A 424 1.73 -7.05 -17.28
C TYR A 424 0.90 -6.93 -15.99
N LYS A 425 0.01 -5.93 -15.96
CA LYS A 425 -0.89 -5.66 -14.82
C LYS A 425 -2.24 -5.15 -15.34
N GLU A 426 -3.33 -5.81 -14.95
CA GLU A 426 -4.68 -5.36 -15.25
C GLU A 426 -5.30 -4.54 -14.12
N PRO A 427 -6.26 -3.66 -14.46
CA PRO A 427 -6.64 -3.27 -15.83
C PRO A 427 -5.68 -2.24 -16.44
N LEU A 428 -5.60 -2.24 -17.77
CA LEU A 428 -4.58 -1.45 -18.49
C LEU A 428 -4.87 0.04 -18.50
N ASP A 429 -6.07 0.48 -18.13
CA ASP A 429 -6.54 1.87 -18.18
C ASP A 429 -5.97 2.78 -17.10
N HIS A 430 -5.37 2.22 -16.05
CA HIS A 430 -4.76 2.99 -14.97
C HIS A 430 -3.26 3.22 -15.18
N ASN A 431 -2.78 4.41 -14.80
CA ASN A 431 -1.36 4.73 -14.79
C ASN A 431 -0.70 4.05 -13.59
N SER A 432 -0.40 2.75 -13.71
CA SER A 432 0.40 2.03 -12.72
C SER A 432 1.81 2.65 -12.71
N SER A 433 2.05 3.63 -11.85
CA SER A 433 3.38 4.19 -11.60
C SER A 433 4.35 3.05 -11.29
N MET A 434 5.61 3.15 -11.73
CA MET A 434 6.68 2.21 -11.37
C MET A 434 7.01 2.18 -9.86
N ASN A 435 6.37 3.00 -9.03
CA ASN A 435 6.53 2.98 -7.58
C ASN A 435 5.16 3.01 -6.89
N SER A 436 4.66 1.87 -6.41
CA SER A 436 4.04 1.77 -5.08
C SER A 436 3.42 0.38 -4.83
N TRP A 437 3.89 -0.32 -3.81
CA TRP A 437 3.01 -1.11 -2.97
C TRP A 437 2.08 -0.15 -2.23
N LYS A 438 1.05 0.34 -2.92
CA LYS A 438 -0.24 0.51 -2.26
C LYS A 438 -0.83 -0.90 -2.15
N ILE A 439 -1.33 -1.28 -0.99
CA ILE A 439 -2.12 -2.52 -0.84
C ILE A 439 -3.47 -2.25 -1.50
N GLY A 440 -3.48 -2.20 -2.83
CA GLY A 440 -4.65 -1.89 -3.65
C GLY A 440 -4.95 -0.40 -3.86
N THR A 441 -6.11 -0.14 -4.46
CA THR A 441 -6.62 1.20 -4.79
C THR A 441 -7.27 1.85 -3.58
N ALA A 442 -7.08 3.16 -3.36
CA ALA A 442 -7.78 3.84 -2.27
C ALA A 442 -9.27 4.00 -2.63
N ILE A 443 -10.18 3.92 -1.65
CA ILE A 443 -11.63 4.02 -1.88
C ILE A 443 -12.01 5.27 -2.69
N ARG A 444 -11.39 6.42 -2.41
CA ARG A 444 -11.66 7.66 -3.13
C ARG A 444 -11.34 7.59 -4.63
N ASP A 445 -10.32 6.81 -4.98
CA ASP A 445 -9.84 6.62 -6.35
C ASP A 445 -10.72 5.61 -7.11
N LEU A 446 -11.64 4.90 -6.42
CA LEU A 446 -12.58 3.96 -7.04
C LEU A 446 -13.67 4.71 -7.84
N PRO A 447 -14.13 4.13 -8.96
CA PRO A 447 -15.20 4.69 -9.78
C PRO A 447 -16.56 4.65 -9.07
N GLY A 448 -17.45 5.55 -9.49
CA GLY A 448 -18.79 5.71 -8.92
C GLY A 448 -18.87 6.84 -7.88
N GLN A 449 -20.07 7.21 -7.47
CA GLN A 449 -20.33 8.22 -6.44
C GLN A 449 -21.77 8.12 -5.93
N LEU A 450 -22.03 8.62 -4.72
CA LEU A 450 -23.36 8.84 -4.20
C LEU A 450 -24.11 9.90 -5.02
N PRO A 451 -25.42 9.74 -5.23
CA PRO A 451 -26.23 10.72 -5.95
C PRO A 451 -26.46 11.99 -5.10
N PRO A 452 -26.79 13.14 -5.72
CA PRO A 452 -27.16 14.34 -4.98
C PRO A 452 -28.48 14.17 -4.18
N ASP A 453 -28.72 15.03 -3.18
CA ASP A 453 -29.99 15.06 -2.43
C ASP A 453 -31.09 15.76 -3.24
N ASN A 454 -31.74 15.01 -4.13
CA ASN A 454 -32.77 15.56 -5.02
C ASN A 454 -34.06 14.71 -5.09
N VAL A 455 -34.20 13.64 -4.30
CA VAL A 455 -35.46 12.88 -4.22
C VAL A 455 -36.53 13.79 -3.57
N PRO A 456 -37.68 14.06 -4.21
CA PRO A 456 -38.75 14.87 -3.64
C PRO A 456 -39.30 14.29 -2.33
N ARG A 457 -39.88 15.14 -1.46
CA ARG A 457 -40.46 14.68 -0.18
C ARG A 457 -41.81 13.98 -0.35
N ASP A 458 -42.50 14.29 -1.43
CA ASP A 458 -43.85 13.86 -1.81
C ASP A 458 -43.81 12.81 -2.94
N VAL A 459 -42.66 12.20 -3.21
CA VAL A 459 -42.52 11.16 -4.25
C VAL A 459 -43.42 9.96 -3.91
N ASP A 460 -44.24 9.55 -4.87
CA ASP A 460 -44.99 8.30 -4.78
C ASP A 460 -44.04 7.11 -4.99
N LEU A 461 -44.04 6.18 -4.04
CA LEU A 461 -43.20 4.98 -4.05
C LEU A 461 -43.91 3.76 -4.65
N GLY A 462 -45.21 3.86 -4.95
CA GLY A 462 -46.05 2.73 -5.33
C GLY A 462 -45.67 2.06 -6.66
N ASP A 463 -45.17 2.81 -7.63
CA ASP A 463 -44.81 2.29 -8.97
C ASP A 463 -43.38 1.71 -9.04
N PHE A 464 -42.53 2.06 -8.08
CA PHE A 464 -41.10 1.69 -8.07
C PHE A 464 -40.82 0.19 -8.07
N PRO A 465 -41.53 -0.66 -7.29
CA PRO A 465 -41.30 -2.10 -7.33
C PRO A 465 -41.55 -2.71 -8.72
N ALA A 466 -42.66 -2.35 -9.37
CA ALA A 466 -42.97 -2.83 -10.72
C ALA A 466 -41.94 -2.32 -11.75
N ARG A 467 -41.52 -1.06 -11.63
CA ARG A 467 -40.45 -0.47 -12.43
C ARG A 467 -39.13 -1.22 -12.27
N ALA A 468 -38.74 -1.53 -11.04
CA ALA A 468 -37.51 -2.27 -10.75
C ALA A 468 -37.53 -3.67 -11.36
N ALA A 469 -38.62 -4.43 -11.16
CA ALA A 469 -38.75 -5.78 -11.72
C ALA A 469 -38.65 -5.79 -13.25
N SER A 470 -39.31 -4.82 -13.91
CA SER A 470 -39.23 -4.66 -15.38
C SER A 470 -37.81 -4.33 -15.84
N VAL A 471 -37.17 -3.32 -15.25
CA VAL A 471 -35.84 -2.86 -15.68
C VAL A 471 -34.76 -3.91 -15.47
N LEU A 472 -34.82 -4.67 -14.37
CA LEU A 472 -33.83 -5.73 -14.09
C LEU A 472 -33.89 -6.89 -15.11
N GLY A 473 -35.07 -7.18 -15.66
CA GLY A 473 -35.24 -8.18 -16.71
C GLY A 473 -34.70 -7.76 -18.08
N CYS A 474 -34.59 -6.45 -18.34
CA CYS A 474 -34.10 -5.89 -19.60
C CYS A 474 -33.20 -4.66 -19.38
N LEU A 475 -32.14 -4.84 -18.57
CA LEU A 475 -31.25 -3.73 -18.21
C LEU A 475 -30.49 -3.22 -19.45
N GLU A 476 -30.53 -1.90 -19.65
CA GLU A 476 -29.92 -1.20 -20.77
C GLU A 476 -29.25 0.07 -20.27
N GLU A 477 -28.34 0.64 -21.06
CA GLU A 477 -27.54 1.80 -20.67
C GLU A 477 -28.40 3.02 -20.30
N ARG A 478 -29.54 3.23 -21.00
CA ARG A 478 -30.49 4.31 -20.67
C ARG A 478 -31.09 4.21 -19.26
N HIS A 479 -31.09 3.03 -18.65
CA HIS A 479 -31.61 2.81 -17.29
C HIS A 479 -30.59 3.17 -16.21
N LEU A 480 -29.33 3.42 -16.57
CA LEU A 480 -28.22 3.62 -15.64
C LEU A 480 -27.78 5.09 -15.59
N THR A 481 -27.27 5.53 -14.44
CA THR A 481 -26.47 6.75 -14.37
C THR A 481 -25.09 6.53 -14.98
N SER A 482 -24.40 7.58 -15.40
CA SER A 482 -23.02 7.48 -15.91
C SER A 482 -22.03 6.92 -14.90
N SER A 483 -22.32 7.05 -13.60
CA SER A 483 -21.51 6.55 -12.49
C SER A 483 -22.09 5.29 -11.85
N ALA A 484 -22.90 4.52 -12.58
CA ALA A 484 -23.59 3.36 -12.03
C ALA A 484 -22.62 2.23 -11.67
N LEU A 485 -22.85 1.59 -10.53
CA LEU A 485 -22.08 0.43 -10.08
C LEU A 485 -22.98 -0.80 -9.94
N TRP A 486 -22.45 -1.97 -10.27
CA TRP A 486 -23.12 -3.24 -10.01
C TRP A 486 -22.20 -4.21 -9.27
N MET A 487 -22.54 -4.57 -8.04
CA MET A 487 -21.84 -5.59 -7.26
C MET A 487 -22.54 -6.94 -7.39
N ASP A 488 -21.86 -7.93 -7.96
CA ASP A 488 -22.32 -9.32 -8.02
C ASP A 488 -21.58 -10.17 -7.00
N MET A 489 -22.34 -10.89 -6.19
CA MET A 489 -21.88 -11.83 -5.18
C MET A 489 -22.23 -13.24 -5.65
N CYS A 490 -21.50 -13.69 -6.68
CA CYS A 490 -21.58 -15.00 -7.34
C CYS A 490 -22.86 -15.35 -8.09
N ALA A 491 -23.91 -14.51 -8.09
CA ALA A 491 -25.19 -14.86 -8.71
C ALA A 491 -25.08 -14.95 -10.24
N LYS A 492 -24.70 -13.85 -10.89
CA LYS A 492 -24.65 -13.76 -12.35
C LYS A 492 -23.27 -14.10 -12.91
N THR A 493 -22.19 -13.81 -12.20
CA THR A 493 -20.80 -13.90 -12.70
C THR A 493 -19.96 -15.03 -12.10
N ASN A 494 -20.42 -15.69 -11.03
CA ASN A 494 -19.64 -16.64 -10.20
C ASN A 494 -18.49 -16.04 -9.38
N HIS A 495 -18.27 -14.73 -9.48
CA HIS A 495 -17.22 -14.03 -8.77
C HIS A 495 -17.81 -13.08 -7.73
N LEU A 496 -17.02 -12.73 -6.73
CA LEU A 496 -17.27 -11.59 -5.85
C LEU A 496 -16.70 -10.36 -6.55
N LYS A 497 -17.52 -9.67 -7.33
CA LYS A 497 -17.03 -8.65 -8.26
C LYS A 497 -17.92 -7.42 -8.35
N THR A 498 -17.29 -6.25 -8.37
CA THR A 498 -17.91 -4.98 -8.69
C THR A 498 -17.66 -4.66 -10.16
N HIS A 499 -18.70 -4.31 -10.89
CA HIS A 499 -18.65 -3.79 -12.24
C HIS A 499 -18.89 -2.29 -12.21
N SER A 500 -17.93 -1.55 -12.76
CA SER A 500 -17.97 -0.09 -12.83
C SER A 500 -18.00 0.44 -14.26
N LYS A 501 -17.53 -0.37 -15.22
CA LYS A 501 -17.48 -0.05 -16.65
C LYS A 501 -18.49 -0.88 -17.42
N ASP A 502 -19.16 -0.24 -18.38
CA ASP A 502 -20.11 -0.88 -19.27
C ASP A 502 -21.11 -1.80 -18.52
N VAL A 503 -21.66 -1.34 -17.38
CA VAL A 503 -22.48 -2.17 -16.48
C VAL A 503 -23.62 -2.89 -17.21
N ALA A 504 -24.29 -2.22 -18.14
CA ALA A 504 -25.34 -2.84 -18.96
C ALA A 504 -24.81 -3.97 -19.87
N ARG A 505 -23.59 -3.84 -20.41
CA ARG A 505 -22.95 -4.90 -21.20
C ARG A 505 -22.57 -6.09 -20.30
N ALA A 506 -21.94 -5.84 -19.16
CA ALA A 506 -21.61 -6.88 -18.18
C ALA A 506 -22.87 -7.63 -17.70
N TRP A 507 -23.96 -6.90 -17.44
CA TRP A 507 -25.24 -7.49 -17.05
C TRP A 507 -25.82 -8.43 -18.10
N ARG A 508 -25.75 -8.05 -19.38
CA ARG A 508 -26.24 -8.86 -20.51
C ARG A 508 -25.37 -10.07 -20.81
N ASN A 509 -24.05 -9.93 -20.65
CA ASN A 509 -23.08 -11.00 -20.93
C ASN A 509 -22.97 -12.03 -19.79
N SER A 510 -23.63 -11.80 -18.67
CA SER A 510 -23.68 -12.70 -17.52
C SER A 510 -25.00 -13.49 -17.47
N LYS A 511 -25.14 -14.42 -16.52
CA LYS A 511 -26.31 -15.31 -16.45
C LYS A 511 -27.61 -14.52 -16.37
N GLN A 512 -28.63 -14.92 -17.14
CA GLN A 512 -29.94 -14.27 -17.12
C GLN A 512 -30.69 -14.59 -15.82
N ILE A 513 -31.38 -13.58 -15.29
CA ILE A 513 -32.24 -13.72 -14.13
C ILE A 513 -33.71 -13.72 -14.56
N TYR A 514 -34.55 -14.42 -13.83
CA TYR A 514 -35.99 -14.56 -14.09
C TYR A 514 -36.75 -14.71 -12.76
N ASP A 515 -38.08 -14.76 -12.80
CA ASP A 515 -38.95 -14.75 -11.60
C ASP A 515 -38.56 -13.61 -10.64
N ILE A 516 -38.44 -12.39 -11.19
CA ILE A 516 -38.00 -11.21 -10.43
C ILE A 516 -39.17 -10.66 -9.63
N GLU A 517 -39.02 -10.64 -8.31
CA GLU A 517 -39.99 -10.07 -7.38
C GLU A 517 -39.34 -8.90 -6.65
N ALA A 518 -39.91 -7.70 -6.79
CA ALA A 518 -39.44 -6.51 -6.10
C ALA A 518 -40.33 -6.21 -4.87
N SER A 519 -39.69 -5.90 -3.75
CA SER A 519 -40.34 -5.54 -2.48
C SER A 519 -40.68 -4.06 -2.40
N SER A 520 -41.22 -3.60 -1.26
CA SER A 520 -41.56 -2.19 -1.03
C SER A 520 -40.36 -1.27 -1.16
N ALA A 521 -40.53 -0.15 -1.87
CA ALA A 521 -39.53 0.90 -2.01
C ALA A 521 -39.39 1.73 -0.72
N SER A 522 -38.18 2.19 -0.43
CA SER A 522 -37.87 3.08 0.70
C SER A 522 -36.95 4.21 0.24
N ILE A 523 -37.09 5.39 0.85
CA ILE A 523 -36.20 6.52 0.55
C ILE A 523 -35.04 6.49 1.55
N ILE A 524 -33.82 6.46 1.04
CA ILE A 524 -32.62 6.67 1.85
C ILE A 524 -32.22 8.14 1.73
N ARG A 525 -32.05 8.81 2.87
CA ARG A 525 -31.56 10.19 2.96
C ARG A 525 -30.41 10.27 3.94
N LEU A 526 -29.28 10.77 3.47
CA LEU A 526 -28.11 11.12 4.27
C LEU A 526 -27.71 12.55 3.91
N GLN A 527 -26.85 13.18 4.72
CA GLN A 527 -26.46 14.58 4.49
C GLN A 527 -25.95 14.82 3.05
N GLY A 528 -26.72 15.58 2.26
CA GLY A 528 -26.38 15.94 0.88
C GLY A 528 -26.51 14.80 -0.14
N THR A 529 -27.17 13.68 0.18
CA THR A 529 -27.48 12.61 -0.78
C THR A 529 -28.83 11.94 -0.50
N SER A 530 -29.53 11.53 -1.56
CA SER A 530 -30.76 10.75 -1.42
C SER A 530 -31.00 9.83 -2.60
N TRP A 531 -31.62 8.68 -2.36
CA TRP A 531 -32.06 7.76 -3.41
C TRP A 531 -33.26 6.92 -2.96
N ILE A 532 -33.92 6.27 -3.91
CA ILE A 532 -34.95 5.27 -3.65
C ILE A 532 -34.31 3.89 -3.72
N GLN A 533 -34.47 3.11 -2.66
CA GLN A 533 -33.89 1.79 -2.51
C GLN A 533 -34.98 0.72 -2.50
N ILE A 534 -34.76 -0.35 -3.27
CA ILE A 534 -35.71 -1.44 -3.44
C ILE A 534 -34.95 -2.76 -3.34
N SER A 535 -35.40 -3.65 -2.46
CA SER A 535 -34.90 -5.02 -2.42
C SER A 535 -35.66 -5.88 -3.42
N HIS A 536 -34.98 -6.84 -4.03
CA HIS A 536 -35.58 -7.77 -4.98
C HIS A 536 -35.06 -9.19 -4.78
N THR A 537 -35.84 -10.17 -5.22
CA THR A 537 -35.45 -11.58 -5.32
C THR A 537 -35.60 -12.07 -6.75
N PHE A 538 -34.82 -13.07 -7.12
CA PHE A 538 -34.83 -13.63 -8.47
C PHE A 538 -34.37 -15.09 -8.47
N LYS A 539 -34.54 -15.75 -9.61
CA LYS A 539 -33.87 -17.01 -9.94
C LYS A 539 -32.84 -16.80 -11.03
N VAL A 540 -31.80 -17.63 -11.02
CA VAL A 540 -30.75 -17.66 -12.04
C VAL A 540 -30.44 -19.11 -12.40
N LYS A 541 -30.35 -19.41 -13.70
CA LYS A 541 -29.94 -20.75 -14.16
C LYS A 541 -28.43 -20.85 -14.17
N HIS A 542 -27.92 -21.91 -13.55
CA HIS A 542 -26.51 -22.22 -13.46
C HIS A 542 -26.27 -23.62 -13.99
N ARG A 543 -26.18 -23.73 -15.32
CA ARG A 543 -26.24 -25.03 -16.04
C ARG A 543 -27.52 -25.79 -15.64
N GLN A 544 -27.38 -26.95 -14.99
CA GLN A 544 -28.50 -27.76 -14.50
C GLN A 544 -29.06 -27.28 -13.15
N LEU A 545 -28.32 -26.43 -12.43
CA LEU A 545 -28.73 -25.92 -11.12
C LEU A 545 -29.62 -24.67 -11.26
N THR A 546 -30.54 -24.50 -10.31
CA THR A 546 -31.35 -23.28 -10.18
C THR A 546 -30.94 -22.55 -8.92
N GLY A 547 -30.29 -21.40 -9.07
CA GLY A 547 -29.91 -20.53 -7.96
C GLY A 547 -31.05 -19.59 -7.58
N ARG A 548 -31.32 -19.46 -6.28
CA ARG A 548 -32.13 -18.38 -5.70
C ARG A 548 -31.21 -17.22 -5.36
N GLY A 549 -31.59 -16.02 -5.77
CA GLY A 549 -30.82 -14.81 -5.50
C GLY A 549 -31.66 -13.69 -4.91
N SER A 550 -30.97 -12.73 -4.30
CA SER A 550 -31.54 -11.48 -3.79
C SER A 550 -30.66 -10.30 -4.20
N GLY A 551 -31.15 -9.08 -4.01
CA GLY A 551 -30.38 -7.89 -4.36
C GLY A 551 -31.05 -6.60 -3.93
N ILE A 552 -30.33 -5.51 -4.12
CA ILE A 552 -30.78 -4.14 -3.89
C ILE A 552 -30.57 -3.35 -5.19
N VAL A 553 -31.56 -2.53 -5.55
CA VAL A 553 -31.43 -1.54 -6.62
C VAL A 553 -31.67 -0.13 -6.05
N GLY A 554 -30.76 0.78 -6.37
CA GLY A 554 -30.81 2.19 -5.97
C GLY A 554 -31.12 3.10 -7.15
N PHE A 555 -32.25 3.80 -7.10
CA PHE A 555 -32.69 4.78 -8.08
C PHE A 555 -32.39 6.21 -7.63
N ALA A 556 -31.76 6.98 -8.49
CA ALA A 556 -31.48 8.40 -8.33
C ALA A 556 -32.06 9.22 -9.49
N LEU A 557 -32.33 10.51 -9.26
CA LEU A 557 -32.72 11.42 -10.33
C LEU A 557 -31.48 11.89 -11.09
N ALA A 558 -31.41 11.56 -12.38
CA ALA A 558 -30.25 11.85 -13.23
C ALA A 558 -30.28 13.29 -13.77
N GLY A 559 -29.52 14.19 -13.14
CA GLY A 559 -29.25 15.56 -13.63
C GLY A 559 -30.51 16.37 -13.97
N ASN A 560 -30.39 17.28 -14.95
CA ASN A 560 -31.48 18.19 -15.38
C ASN A 560 -32.70 17.47 -16.00
N SER A 561 -32.61 16.18 -16.30
CA SER A 561 -33.65 15.42 -17.01
C SER A 561 -34.85 15.02 -16.15
N LYS A 562 -34.74 15.11 -14.81
CA LYS A 562 -35.73 14.60 -13.84
C LYS A 562 -36.15 13.13 -14.07
N GLN A 563 -35.34 12.32 -14.75
CA GLN A 563 -35.61 10.90 -14.96
C GLN A 563 -34.96 10.05 -13.87
N TRP A 564 -35.68 9.01 -13.40
CA TRP A 564 -35.16 8.01 -12.49
C TRP A 564 -34.23 7.04 -13.21
N ARG A 565 -33.00 6.94 -12.73
CA ARG A 565 -31.98 6.00 -13.23
C ARG A 565 -31.32 5.28 -12.08
N ILE A 566 -30.78 4.11 -12.38
CA ILE A 566 -30.11 3.26 -11.42
C ILE A 566 -28.65 3.70 -11.28
N PHE A 567 -28.22 4.00 -10.07
CA PHE A 567 -26.80 4.30 -9.77
C PHE A 567 -26.10 3.14 -9.05
N MET A 568 -26.87 2.22 -8.47
CA MET A 568 -26.34 1.08 -7.72
C MET A 568 -27.22 -0.14 -7.92
N LEU A 569 -26.59 -1.27 -8.23
CA LEU A 569 -27.21 -2.60 -8.27
C LEU A 569 -26.40 -3.57 -7.44
N THR A 570 -27.09 -4.51 -6.80
CA THR A 570 -26.46 -5.64 -6.12
C THR A 570 -27.19 -6.92 -6.47
N THR A 571 -26.45 -8.02 -6.65
CA THR A 571 -26.99 -9.37 -6.87
C THR A 571 -26.25 -10.36 -6.01
N VAL A 572 -26.98 -11.15 -5.23
CA VAL A 572 -26.44 -12.08 -4.23
C VAL A 572 -26.99 -13.46 -4.46
N LEU A 573 -26.12 -14.46 -4.61
CA LEU A 573 -26.54 -15.86 -4.63
C LEU A 573 -26.83 -16.32 -3.19
N GLU A 574 -28.06 -16.76 -2.93
CA GLU A 574 -28.47 -17.22 -1.60
C GLU A 574 -28.24 -18.72 -1.46
N TYR A 575 -28.75 -19.54 -2.39
CA TYR A 575 -28.57 -21.00 -2.42
C TYR A 575 -29.02 -21.62 -3.75
N TYR A 576 -28.74 -22.91 -3.96
CA TYR A 576 -29.27 -23.69 -5.08
C TYR A 576 -30.49 -24.52 -4.65
N GLU A 577 -31.59 -24.43 -5.39
CA GLU A 577 -32.82 -25.18 -5.10
C GLU A 577 -32.56 -26.69 -5.11
N GLY A 578 -33.04 -27.39 -4.06
CA GLY A 578 -32.86 -28.84 -3.93
C GLY A 578 -31.51 -29.28 -3.34
N HIS A 579 -30.58 -28.36 -3.06
CA HIS A 579 -29.22 -28.68 -2.59
C HIS A 579 -28.90 -28.07 -1.21
N GLY A 580 -29.91 -27.82 -0.37
CA GLY A 580 -29.73 -27.20 0.95
C GLY A 580 -29.59 -25.68 0.90
N ASN A 581 -29.52 -25.05 2.09
CA ASN A 581 -29.38 -23.60 2.24
C ASN A 581 -28.27 -23.33 3.25
N PRO A 582 -27.23 -22.53 2.92
CA PRO A 582 -26.07 -22.34 3.79
C PRO A 582 -26.43 -21.61 5.10
N ASP A 583 -27.58 -20.95 5.18
CA ASP A 583 -28.10 -20.23 6.35
C ASP A 583 -29.05 -21.04 7.24
N VAL A 584 -29.43 -22.24 6.81
CA VAL A 584 -30.32 -23.09 7.59
C VAL A 584 -29.53 -24.28 8.14
N PRO A 585 -29.37 -24.41 9.47
CA PRO A 585 -28.66 -25.54 10.04
C PRO A 585 -29.39 -26.85 9.74
N LEU A 586 -28.65 -27.96 9.63
CA LEU A 586 -29.24 -29.29 9.51
C LEU A 586 -30.17 -29.58 10.71
N LYS A 587 -31.30 -30.24 10.46
CA LYS A 587 -32.28 -30.60 11.50
C LYS A 587 -31.66 -31.56 12.51
N ALA A 588 -31.96 -31.37 13.79
CA ALA A 588 -31.53 -32.29 14.84
C ALA A 588 -32.04 -33.71 14.55
N GLY A 589 -31.13 -34.68 14.43
CA GLY A 589 -31.45 -36.08 14.13
C GLY A 589 -31.28 -36.50 12.66
N SER A 590 -30.86 -35.60 11.76
CA SER A 590 -30.41 -36.03 10.42
C SER A 590 -29.05 -36.74 10.53
N ASP A 591 -28.93 -37.94 9.95
CA ASP A 591 -27.67 -38.68 9.84
C ASP A 591 -26.71 -37.94 8.90
N PHE A 592 -25.90 -37.05 9.44
CA PHE A 592 -24.77 -36.50 8.71
C PHE A 592 -23.66 -37.56 8.67
N HIS A 593 -23.47 -38.20 7.52
CA HIS A 593 -22.48 -39.26 7.31
C HIS A 593 -21.01 -38.83 7.53
N GLY A 594 -20.73 -37.54 7.76
CA GLY A 594 -19.41 -37.01 8.13
C GLY A 594 -19.16 -36.89 9.64
N HIS A 595 -20.10 -37.28 10.50
CA HIS A 595 -19.85 -37.27 11.95
C HIS A 595 -18.99 -38.48 12.34
N ILE A 596 -17.67 -38.33 12.23
CA ILE A 596 -16.75 -39.20 12.96
C ILE A 596 -16.96 -38.85 14.44
N PRO A 597 -17.28 -39.81 15.33
CA PRO A 597 -17.32 -39.56 16.76
C PRO A 597 -16.01 -38.89 17.20
N PRO A 598 -16.02 -37.99 18.20
CA PRO A 598 -14.77 -37.64 18.86
C PRO A 598 -14.08 -38.95 19.23
N ASP A 599 -12.78 -39.09 18.95
CA ASP A 599 -11.97 -40.13 19.58
C ASP A 599 -12.00 -39.82 21.08
N HIS A 600 -13.03 -40.34 21.76
CA HIS A 600 -13.15 -40.31 23.20
C HIS A 600 -12.08 -41.26 23.72
N ASP A 601 -11.21 -40.69 24.53
CA ASP A 601 -10.13 -41.31 25.27
C ASP A 601 -8.90 -41.70 24.45
N GLY A 602 -7.73 -41.38 25.01
CA GLY A 602 -6.40 -41.69 24.48
C GLY A 602 -6.06 -43.19 24.45
N GLY A 603 -6.99 -44.02 23.97
CA GLY A 603 -6.75 -45.40 23.62
C GLY A 603 -6.07 -45.47 22.26
N GLN A 604 -4.90 -46.11 22.21
CA GLN A 604 -4.24 -46.54 20.99
C GLN A 604 -5.23 -47.31 20.10
N GLN A 605 -5.84 -46.66 19.10
CA GLN A 605 -6.43 -47.39 17.98
C GLN A 605 -5.27 -47.88 17.10
N ASN A 606 -5.10 -49.20 17.09
CA ASN A 606 -4.34 -49.95 16.09
C ASN A 606 -4.97 -49.82 14.69
N SER A 607 -5.13 -48.61 14.17
CA SER A 607 -5.39 -48.39 12.76
C SER A 607 -4.06 -48.57 12.01
N ARG A 608 -4.04 -49.49 11.03
CA ARG A 608 -2.88 -49.75 10.17
C ARG A 608 -2.23 -48.42 9.73
N PRO A 609 -0.89 -48.26 9.81
CA PRO A 609 -0.19 -47.02 9.45
C PRO A 609 -0.35 -46.53 7.99
N ASP A 610 -1.01 -47.30 7.13
CA ASP A 610 -0.95 -47.16 5.66
C ASP A 610 -2.24 -46.66 4.98
N THR A 611 -3.31 -46.32 5.70
CA THR A 611 -4.53 -45.80 5.04
C THR A 611 -4.62 -44.28 5.11
N THR A 612 -4.32 -43.60 3.99
CA THR A 612 -4.59 -42.17 3.79
C THR A 612 -6.09 -41.89 4.00
N LYS A 613 -6.44 -40.97 4.91
CA LYS A 613 -7.84 -40.51 5.07
C LYS A 613 -8.13 -39.42 4.03
N HIS A 614 -9.28 -39.52 3.37
CA HIS A 614 -9.73 -38.57 2.35
C HIS A 614 -10.91 -37.72 2.89
N TYR A 615 -10.87 -36.41 2.64
CA TYR A 615 -11.99 -35.49 2.90
C TYR A 615 -12.36 -34.72 1.64
N THR A 616 -13.61 -34.28 1.54
CA THR A 616 -13.97 -33.34 0.48
C THR A 616 -13.35 -31.97 0.74
N VAL A 617 -13.47 -31.45 1.96
CA VAL A 617 -12.88 -30.16 2.38
C VAL A 617 -12.06 -30.28 3.66
N ALA A 618 -10.82 -29.80 3.64
CA ALA A 618 -10.01 -29.59 4.83
C ALA A 618 -9.95 -28.10 5.17
N ILE A 619 -10.37 -27.72 6.38
CA ILE A 619 -10.32 -26.34 6.87
C ILE A 619 -9.17 -26.24 7.87
N ILE A 620 -8.24 -25.30 7.67
CA ILE A 620 -7.10 -25.09 8.57
C ILE A 620 -7.38 -23.84 9.39
N GLY A 621 -7.66 -24.03 10.70
CA GLY A 621 -7.96 -22.98 11.67
C GLY A 621 -9.37 -23.06 12.26
N GLY A 622 -9.50 -23.15 13.59
CA GLY A 622 -10.76 -23.23 14.35
C GLY A 622 -11.20 -21.90 14.98
N GLY A 623 -10.91 -20.78 14.33
CA GLY A 623 -11.41 -19.43 14.69
C GLY A 623 -12.72 -19.07 13.97
N GLN A 624 -13.17 -17.80 14.05
CA GLN A 624 -14.44 -17.38 13.45
C GLN A 624 -14.58 -17.72 11.95
N SER A 625 -13.51 -17.55 11.16
CA SER A 625 -13.53 -17.83 9.73
C SER A 625 -13.73 -19.32 9.43
N GLY A 626 -12.95 -20.18 10.10
CA GLY A 626 -13.03 -21.62 9.89
C GLY A 626 -14.33 -22.21 10.42
N LEU A 627 -14.79 -21.78 11.60
CA LEU A 627 -16.07 -22.21 12.16
C LEU A 627 -17.26 -21.74 11.30
N ALA A 628 -17.21 -20.52 10.75
CA ALA A 628 -18.25 -20.05 9.85
C ALA A 628 -18.31 -20.90 8.57
N VAL A 629 -17.17 -21.14 7.89
CA VAL A 629 -17.12 -21.99 6.70
C VAL A 629 -17.59 -23.41 7.00
N ALA A 630 -17.13 -24.00 8.11
CA ALA A 630 -17.56 -25.32 8.56
C ALA A 630 -19.08 -25.42 8.73
N ALA A 631 -19.67 -24.45 9.43
CA ALA A 631 -21.10 -24.36 9.61
C ALA A 631 -21.85 -24.31 8.26
N ARG A 632 -21.40 -23.48 7.31
CA ARG A 632 -22.01 -23.38 5.98
C ARG A 632 -21.90 -24.69 5.19
N LEU A 633 -20.73 -25.33 5.18
CA LEU A 633 -20.54 -26.62 4.50
C LEU A 633 -21.43 -27.71 5.10
N GLN A 634 -21.56 -27.73 6.43
CA GLN A 634 -22.46 -28.67 7.11
C GLN A 634 -23.92 -28.48 6.70
N ALA A 635 -24.41 -27.23 6.66
CA ALA A 635 -25.75 -26.90 6.21
C ALA A 635 -26.04 -27.34 4.76
N LEU A 636 -25.00 -27.39 3.92
CA LEU A 636 -25.06 -27.87 2.54
C LEU A 636 -24.85 -29.39 2.39
N GLY A 637 -24.63 -30.11 3.50
CA GLY A 637 -24.40 -31.56 3.47
C GLY A 637 -23.02 -31.98 2.93
N ILE A 638 -22.04 -31.07 2.88
CA ILE A 638 -20.72 -31.33 2.30
C ILE A 638 -19.79 -31.89 3.37
N ASP A 639 -19.05 -32.95 3.05
CA ASP A 639 -18.04 -33.53 3.94
C ASP A 639 -16.86 -32.57 4.18
N TYR A 640 -16.50 -32.38 5.45
CA TYR A 640 -15.38 -31.52 5.84
C TYR A 640 -14.77 -31.93 7.17
N VAL A 641 -13.55 -31.44 7.43
CA VAL A 641 -12.92 -31.48 8.75
C VAL A 641 -12.20 -30.15 9.04
N VAL A 642 -12.33 -29.65 10.26
CA VAL A 642 -11.55 -28.49 10.74
C VAL A 642 -10.34 -28.99 11.54
N PHE A 643 -9.15 -28.52 11.19
CA PHE A 643 -7.92 -28.72 11.96
C PHE A 643 -7.62 -27.47 12.78
N GLU A 644 -7.60 -27.61 14.10
CA GLU A 644 -7.20 -26.56 15.03
C GLU A 644 -5.97 -27.04 15.81
N ARG A 645 -4.87 -26.29 15.70
CA ARG A 645 -3.62 -26.61 16.38
C ARG A 645 -3.74 -26.55 17.90
N SER A 646 -4.63 -25.72 18.42
CA SER A 646 -4.83 -25.50 19.85
C SER A 646 -5.80 -26.52 20.45
N HIS A 647 -5.79 -26.66 21.76
CA HIS A 647 -6.66 -27.59 22.47
C HIS A 647 -8.16 -27.22 22.46
N MET A 648 -8.52 -26.01 22.00
CA MET A 648 -9.91 -25.55 21.91
C MET A 648 -10.12 -24.57 20.76
N PRO A 649 -11.33 -24.51 20.16
CA PRO A 649 -11.70 -23.45 19.23
C PRO A 649 -11.69 -22.09 19.93
N GLY A 650 -11.31 -21.04 19.20
CA GLY A 650 -11.22 -19.69 19.76
C GLY A 650 -10.03 -19.45 20.70
N HIS A 651 -9.10 -20.41 20.86
CA HIS A 651 -7.92 -20.28 21.73
C HIS A 651 -7.12 -18.99 21.48
N ARG A 652 -7.09 -18.48 20.23
CA ARG A 652 -6.42 -17.22 19.87
C ARG A 652 -6.95 -15.99 20.61
N TRP A 653 -8.16 -16.02 21.15
CA TRP A 653 -8.70 -14.94 21.96
C TRP A 653 -8.15 -14.98 23.39
N VAL A 654 -7.97 -16.16 23.98
CA VAL A 654 -7.37 -16.31 25.32
C VAL A 654 -5.84 -16.29 25.28
N SER A 655 -5.24 -16.56 24.12
CA SER A 655 -3.78 -16.55 23.96
C SER A 655 -3.19 -15.14 23.82
N ARG A 656 -4.01 -14.09 23.79
CA ARG A 656 -3.55 -12.69 23.78
C ARG A 656 -3.35 -12.17 25.21
N TYR A 657 -3.44 -10.85 25.39
CA TYR A 657 -3.43 -10.19 26.68
C TYR A 657 -4.77 -10.33 27.41
N ASP A 658 -4.73 -10.34 28.74
CA ASP A 658 -5.86 -10.68 29.61
C ASP A 658 -7.04 -9.73 29.42
N SER A 659 -6.77 -8.46 29.12
CA SER A 659 -7.78 -7.41 28.91
C SER A 659 -8.39 -7.37 27.51
N VAL A 660 -7.97 -8.26 26.60
CA VAL A 660 -8.45 -8.28 25.21
C VAL A 660 -9.96 -8.46 25.15
N ARG A 661 -10.60 -7.65 24.32
CA ARG A 661 -12.06 -7.67 24.16
C ARG A 661 -12.49 -7.34 22.75
N GLN A 662 -13.76 -7.61 22.45
CA GLN A 662 -14.42 -7.11 21.26
C GLN A 662 -14.81 -5.65 21.46
N HIS A 663 -14.40 -4.79 20.53
CA HIS A 663 -14.75 -3.37 20.50
C HIS A 663 -16.03 -3.09 19.68
N SER A 664 -16.59 -4.14 19.09
CA SER A 664 -17.91 -4.15 18.46
C SER A 664 -18.93 -4.82 19.38
N ILE A 665 -20.22 -4.54 19.15
CA ILE A 665 -21.30 -5.16 19.90
C ILE A 665 -21.35 -6.68 19.62
N ARG A 666 -21.69 -7.46 20.63
CA ARG A 666 -21.83 -8.93 20.58
C ARG A 666 -22.63 -9.43 19.38
N GLU A 667 -23.76 -8.79 19.07
CA GLU A 667 -24.65 -9.19 17.97
C GLU A 667 -23.93 -9.16 16.62
N LEU A 668 -23.05 -8.19 16.40
CA LEU A 668 -22.25 -8.09 15.19
C LEU A 668 -21.28 -9.29 15.07
N ASN A 669 -20.87 -9.85 16.19
CA ASN A 669 -19.84 -10.90 16.28
C ASN A 669 -20.37 -12.34 16.25
N ASN A 670 -21.69 -12.55 16.13
CA ASN A 670 -22.25 -13.90 16.07
C ASN A 670 -21.62 -14.76 14.96
N LEU A 671 -21.48 -16.06 15.19
CA LEU A 671 -21.23 -17.03 14.13
C LEU A 671 -22.56 -17.32 13.36
N PRO A 672 -22.53 -18.09 12.26
CA PRO A 672 -23.76 -18.48 11.56
C PRO A 672 -24.82 -19.11 12.47
N PHE A 673 -26.08 -19.12 12.02
CA PHE A 673 -27.23 -19.75 12.71
C PHE A 673 -27.72 -19.03 13.98
N GLY A 674 -27.62 -17.70 13.98
CA GLY A 674 -28.19 -16.81 15.00
C GLY A 674 -27.26 -16.55 16.19
N SER A 675 -27.84 -16.23 17.34
CA SER A 675 -27.07 -15.81 18.53
C SER A 675 -26.08 -16.87 19.00
N THR A 676 -24.82 -16.45 19.12
CA THR A 676 -23.71 -17.26 19.65
C THR A 676 -23.58 -17.14 21.17
N TRP A 677 -24.01 -16.00 21.72
CA TRP A 677 -24.02 -15.68 23.14
C TRP A 677 -25.44 -15.32 23.59
N ASP A 678 -25.69 -15.40 24.90
CA ASP A 678 -26.98 -15.02 25.48
C ASP A 678 -27.15 -13.48 25.39
N PRO A 679 -28.34 -12.96 25.03
CA PRO A 679 -28.60 -11.51 24.99
C PRO A 679 -28.35 -10.75 26.29
N ASN A 680 -28.31 -11.42 27.44
CA ASN A 680 -28.05 -10.82 28.75
C ASN A 680 -26.57 -10.81 29.13
N GLU A 681 -25.69 -11.43 28.35
CA GLU A 681 -24.23 -11.30 28.54
C GLU A 681 -23.78 -9.84 28.28
N GLU A 682 -22.53 -9.52 28.63
CA GLU A 682 -21.96 -8.21 28.32
C GLU A 682 -21.94 -7.96 26.80
N GLU A 683 -22.17 -6.71 26.39
CA GLU A 683 -22.20 -6.34 24.97
C GLU A 683 -20.80 -6.38 24.33
N HIS A 684 -19.76 -6.02 25.09
CA HIS A 684 -18.37 -5.98 24.65
C HIS A 684 -17.56 -7.11 25.31
N LEU A 685 -17.56 -8.27 24.66
CA LEU A 685 -17.08 -9.52 25.26
C LEU A 685 -15.55 -9.57 25.42
N LEU A 686 -15.11 -9.95 26.62
CA LEU A 686 -13.71 -10.35 26.88
C LEU A 686 -13.34 -11.62 26.08
N GLY A 687 -12.05 -11.77 25.77
CA GLY A 687 -11.53 -12.88 24.96
C GLY A 687 -11.94 -14.28 25.46
N ALA A 688 -12.01 -14.48 26.77
CA ALA A 688 -12.50 -15.74 27.36
C ALA A 688 -13.96 -16.03 27.00
N ARG A 689 -14.85 -15.03 27.11
CA ARG A 689 -16.27 -15.16 26.72
C ARG A 689 -16.44 -15.40 25.23
N VAL A 690 -15.58 -14.80 24.40
CA VAL A 690 -15.57 -15.08 22.96
C VAL A 690 -15.24 -16.55 22.69
N ALA A 691 -14.19 -17.08 23.31
CA ALA A 691 -13.79 -18.48 23.17
C ALA A 691 -14.88 -19.45 23.69
N GLU A 692 -15.54 -19.13 24.81
CA GLU A 692 -16.68 -19.90 25.33
C GLU A 692 -17.86 -19.93 24.33
N GLY A 693 -18.15 -18.81 23.68
CA GLY A 693 -19.16 -18.74 22.62
C GLY A 693 -18.86 -19.66 21.44
N TYR A 694 -17.60 -19.69 20.99
CA TYR A 694 -17.18 -20.57 19.89
C TYR A 694 -17.31 -22.05 20.27
N GLN A 695 -16.95 -22.42 21.50
CA GLN A 695 -17.13 -23.78 22.01
C GLN A 695 -18.62 -24.16 22.09
N ARG A 696 -19.48 -23.26 22.59
CA ARG A 696 -20.94 -23.44 22.59
C ARG A 696 -21.48 -23.65 21.18
N HIS A 697 -21.03 -22.85 20.21
CA HIS A 697 -21.43 -22.97 18.81
C HIS A 697 -21.01 -24.33 18.22
N VAL A 698 -19.75 -24.75 18.41
CA VAL A 698 -19.26 -26.07 17.99
C VAL A 698 -20.10 -27.20 18.57
N LYS A 699 -20.41 -27.16 19.87
CA LYS A 699 -21.23 -28.17 20.55
C LYS A 699 -22.68 -28.17 20.06
N LYS A 700 -23.29 -26.98 19.94
CA LYS A 700 -24.69 -26.80 19.53
C LYS A 700 -24.94 -27.33 18.12
N HIS A 701 -24.00 -27.07 17.20
CA HIS A 701 -24.14 -27.44 15.80
C HIS A 701 -23.38 -28.72 15.41
N ARG A 702 -22.68 -29.35 16.37
CA ARG A 702 -21.88 -30.58 16.13
C ARG A 702 -20.87 -30.40 14.99
N ILE A 703 -20.11 -29.29 15.03
CA ILE A 703 -19.09 -29.00 14.02
C ILE A 703 -17.98 -30.07 14.08
N ASN A 704 -17.62 -30.67 12.95
CA ASN A 704 -16.51 -31.62 12.85
C ASN A 704 -15.16 -30.89 12.96
N ILE A 705 -14.56 -30.90 14.14
CA ILE A 705 -13.29 -30.24 14.45
C ILE A 705 -12.35 -31.17 15.21
N ARG A 706 -11.07 -31.12 14.84
CA ARG A 706 -9.96 -31.79 15.50
C ARG A 706 -9.04 -30.75 16.12
N THR A 707 -9.09 -30.65 17.44
CA THR A 707 -8.17 -29.83 18.25
C THR A 707 -6.83 -30.53 18.42
N ASN A 708 -5.82 -29.80 18.92
CA ASN A 708 -4.45 -30.28 19.06
C ASN A 708 -3.87 -30.87 17.76
N THR A 709 -4.34 -30.41 16.60
CA THR A 709 -3.95 -30.95 15.30
C THR A 709 -3.38 -29.85 14.42
N GLU A 710 -2.06 -29.84 14.29
CA GLU A 710 -1.34 -28.88 13.45
C GLU A 710 -1.09 -29.47 12.06
N VAL A 711 -1.49 -28.73 11.02
CA VAL A 711 -1.09 -29.01 9.66
C VAL A 711 0.27 -28.36 9.43
N THR A 712 1.30 -29.18 9.21
CA THR A 712 2.69 -28.71 9.05
C THR A 712 3.14 -28.64 7.60
N ARG A 713 2.42 -29.32 6.70
CA ARG A 713 2.71 -29.30 5.27
C ARG A 713 1.43 -29.46 4.46
N MET A 714 1.35 -28.74 3.34
CA MET A 714 0.37 -28.97 2.30
C MET A 714 0.97 -28.79 0.91
N ALA A 715 0.60 -29.67 -0.02
CA ALA A 715 1.05 -29.61 -1.40
C ALA A 715 -0.03 -30.08 -2.35
N ARG A 716 -0.02 -29.56 -3.58
CA ARG A 716 -0.92 -30.02 -4.63
C ARG A 716 -0.42 -31.34 -5.20
N ALA A 717 -1.29 -32.35 -5.27
CA ALA A 717 -1.04 -33.66 -5.86
C ALA A 717 -2.16 -33.98 -6.87
N GLY A 718 -1.91 -33.65 -8.15
CA GLY A 718 -2.91 -33.80 -9.21
C GLY A 718 -4.18 -32.97 -8.95
N GLN A 719 -5.32 -33.67 -8.80
CA GLN A 719 -6.63 -33.05 -8.55
C GLN A 719 -6.97 -32.85 -7.07
N ARG A 720 -6.05 -33.22 -6.16
CA ARG A 720 -6.22 -33.15 -4.71
C ARG A 720 -5.06 -32.42 -4.04
N TRP A 721 -5.23 -32.16 -2.76
CA TRP A 721 -4.23 -31.62 -1.85
C TRP A 721 -3.79 -32.71 -0.89
N GLU A 722 -2.49 -32.93 -0.79
CA GLU A 722 -1.88 -33.73 0.25
C GLU A 722 -1.57 -32.85 1.46
N LEU A 723 -1.95 -33.31 2.64
CA LEU A 723 -1.78 -32.62 3.92
C LEU A 723 -1.00 -33.53 4.88
N LEU A 724 -0.14 -32.92 5.69
CA LEU A 724 0.51 -33.57 6.82
C LEU A 724 0.01 -32.93 8.11
N ALA A 725 -0.81 -33.67 8.87
CA ALA A 725 -1.38 -33.21 10.13
C ALA A 725 -0.91 -34.08 11.29
N ASN A 726 -0.14 -33.52 12.24
CA ASN A 726 0.52 -34.28 13.32
C ASN A 726 1.25 -35.57 12.84
N GLY A 727 1.90 -35.51 11.68
CA GLY A 727 2.57 -36.66 11.08
C GLY A 727 1.67 -37.64 10.33
N GLN A 728 0.34 -37.49 10.39
CA GLN A 728 -0.61 -38.27 9.59
C GLN A 728 -0.77 -37.65 8.18
N LYS A 729 -0.60 -38.47 7.14
CA LYS A 729 -0.90 -38.09 5.76
C LYS A 729 -2.41 -38.14 5.50
N LEU A 730 -2.93 -37.08 4.90
CA LEU A 730 -4.33 -36.89 4.57
C LEU A 730 -4.47 -36.31 3.16
N GLU A 731 -5.62 -36.50 2.55
CA GLU A 731 -5.96 -35.86 1.27
C GLU A 731 -7.25 -35.07 1.37
N ALA A 732 -7.31 -33.94 0.65
CA ALA A 732 -8.51 -33.15 0.50
C ALA A 732 -8.72 -32.69 -0.95
N THR A 733 -9.97 -32.60 -1.41
CA THR A 733 -10.25 -31.99 -2.73
C THR A 733 -10.11 -30.48 -2.67
N HIS A 734 -10.64 -29.88 -1.61
CA HIS A 734 -10.52 -28.47 -1.30
C HIS A 734 -9.81 -28.25 0.04
N VAL A 735 -9.01 -27.20 0.12
CA VAL A 735 -8.38 -26.70 1.33
C VAL A 735 -8.83 -25.26 1.56
N VAL A 736 -9.42 -24.98 2.71
CA VAL A 736 -9.75 -23.62 3.15
C VAL A 736 -8.77 -23.22 4.23
N PHE A 737 -7.85 -22.31 3.90
CA PHE A 737 -6.90 -21.76 4.84
C PHE A 737 -7.54 -20.58 5.59
N ALA A 738 -7.95 -20.83 6.84
CA ALA A 738 -8.73 -19.88 7.63
C ALA A 738 -7.84 -19.09 8.61
N VAL A 739 -7.17 -18.06 8.09
CA VAL A 739 -6.19 -17.23 8.83
C VAL A 739 -6.79 -16.28 9.87
N GLY A 740 -8.12 -16.13 9.89
CA GLY A 740 -8.80 -15.18 10.77
C GLY A 740 -8.39 -13.73 10.43
N SER A 741 -8.11 -12.91 11.44
CA SER A 741 -7.84 -11.48 11.23
C SER A 741 -6.36 -11.15 10.91
N GLY A 742 -5.55 -12.10 10.43
CA GLY A 742 -4.17 -11.84 9.96
C GLY A 742 -3.18 -11.42 11.07
N LEU A 743 -3.29 -12.01 12.27
CA LEU A 743 -2.54 -11.58 13.46
C LEU A 743 -1.49 -12.62 13.89
N ASN A 744 -0.84 -13.30 12.94
CA ASN A 744 0.08 -14.40 13.25
C ASN A 744 1.54 -13.99 13.21
N ILE A 745 1.93 -13.09 12.29
CA ILE A 745 3.33 -12.70 12.09
C ILE A 745 3.52 -11.26 12.59
N PRO A 746 4.11 -11.05 13.78
CA PRO A 746 4.26 -9.72 14.36
C PRO A 746 5.20 -8.85 13.51
N ARG A 747 4.84 -7.58 13.33
CA ARG A 747 5.69 -6.62 12.61
C ARG A 747 6.61 -5.92 13.57
N TRP A 748 7.78 -6.51 13.78
CA TRP A 748 8.85 -5.91 14.57
C TRP A 748 9.48 -4.73 13.83
N PRO A 749 9.55 -3.54 14.44
CA PRO A 749 10.34 -2.44 13.90
C PRO A 749 11.83 -2.71 14.09
N ASN A 750 12.64 -2.32 13.12
CA ASN A 750 14.09 -2.31 13.29
C ASN A 750 14.49 -1.05 14.10
N TRP A 751 14.60 -1.18 15.42
CA TRP A 751 15.02 -0.06 16.28
C TRP A 751 16.51 -0.14 16.61
N ASN A 752 17.15 1.01 16.71
CA ASN A 752 18.59 1.10 16.96
C ASN A 752 18.93 0.96 18.44
N ALA A 753 20.07 0.33 18.73
CA ALA A 753 20.65 0.21 20.06
C ALA A 753 19.76 -0.52 21.10
N GLN A 754 18.83 -1.38 20.66
CA GLN A 754 17.94 -2.15 21.53
C GLN A 754 18.71 -2.94 22.59
N GLU A 755 19.90 -3.46 22.24
CA GLU A 755 20.79 -4.22 23.11
C GLU A 755 21.32 -3.43 24.31
N ARG A 756 21.27 -2.10 24.28
CA ARG A 756 21.69 -1.24 25.40
C ARG A 756 20.63 -1.10 26.47
N PHE A 757 19.37 -1.36 26.16
CA PHE A 757 18.27 -1.12 27.07
C PHE A 757 18.27 -2.15 28.19
N LYS A 758 18.35 -1.69 29.45
CA LYS A 758 18.35 -2.58 30.63
C LYS A 758 16.94 -3.01 31.05
N GLY A 759 15.91 -2.43 30.44
CA GLY A 759 14.51 -2.77 30.69
C GLY A 759 13.99 -3.92 29.83
N THR A 760 12.68 -4.09 29.80
CA THR A 760 12.02 -5.13 29.01
C THR A 760 11.53 -4.59 27.67
N ILE A 761 11.91 -5.23 26.55
CA ILE A 761 11.35 -4.95 25.22
C ILE A 761 10.48 -6.13 24.81
N MET A 762 9.26 -5.86 24.33
CA MET A 762 8.41 -6.91 23.76
C MET A 762 7.46 -6.37 22.70
N HIS A 763 6.94 -7.25 21.85
CA HIS A 763 5.85 -6.93 20.95
C HIS A 763 4.52 -7.26 21.61
N MET A 764 3.44 -6.58 21.20
CA MET A 764 2.11 -6.80 21.75
C MET A 764 1.61 -8.26 21.61
N SER A 765 2.19 -9.04 20.70
CA SER A 765 1.88 -10.47 20.54
C SER A 765 2.34 -11.30 21.74
N ASP A 766 3.35 -10.83 22.45
CA ASP A 766 3.99 -11.53 23.57
C ASP A 766 3.51 -10.96 24.93
N PHE A 767 2.75 -9.87 24.90
CA PHE A 767 2.20 -9.22 26.08
C PHE A 767 1.00 -9.99 26.65
N LYS A 768 0.98 -10.16 27.98
CA LYS A 768 -0.09 -10.82 28.73
C LYS A 768 -0.86 -9.89 29.64
N ASN A 769 -0.15 -9.25 30.56
CA ASN A 769 -0.65 -8.21 31.45
C ASN A 769 0.55 -7.44 32.02
N SER A 770 0.28 -6.33 32.68
CA SER A 770 1.31 -5.44 33.24
C SER A 770 1.45 -5.52 34.77
N LYS A 771 0.76 -6.45 35.44
CA LYS A 771 0.72 -6.56 36.92
C LYS A 771 2.10 -6.60 37.58
N ALA A 772 3.06 -7.28 36.95
CA ALA A 772 4.42 -7.44 37.46
C ALA A 772 5.27 -6.15 37.40
N TRP A 773 4.75 -5.08 36.79
CA TRP A 773 5.49 -3.85 36.52
C TRP A 773 4.94 -2.64 37.27
N LYS A 774 4.13 -2.85 38.33
CA LYS A 774 3.61 -1.77 39.16
C LYS A 774 4.72 -0.78 39.57
N GLY A 775 4.47 0.51 39.36
CA GLY A 775 5.42 1.60 39.65
C GLY A 775 6.54 1.79 38.62
N LYS A 776 6.58 1.00 37.54
CA LYS A 776 7.55 1.17 36.44
C LYS A 776 7.04 2.15 35.39
N ARG A 777 7.95 2.63 34.55
CA ARG A 777 7.67 3.48 33.39
C ARG A 777 7.54 2.62 32.13
N ALA A 778 6.45 2.77 31.40
CA ALA A 778 6.21 2.05 30.16
C ALA A 778 6.12 2.99 28.96
N VAL A 779 6.70 2.56 27.85
CA VAL A 779 6.54 3.21 26.54
C VAL A 779 5.80 2.27 25.60
N VAL A 780 4.66 2.71 25.07
CA VAL A 780 3.88 1.97 24.07
C VAL A 780 4.08 2.61 22.71
N VAL A 781 4.69 1.88 21.76
CA VAL A 781 4.99 2.38 20.41
C VAL A 781 3.87 2.03 19.44
N GLY A 782 3.03 3.01 19.10
CA GLY A 782 1.84 2.84 18.29
C GLY A 782 0.61 3.48 18.95
N ALA A 783 -0.42 3.75 18.15
CA ALA A 783 -1.67 4.37 18.62
C ALA A 783 -2.90 3.67 18.03
N GLY A 784 -2.79 2.40 17.63
CA GLY A 784 -3.95 1.61 17.18
C GLY A 784 -4.77 1.07 18.35
N THR A 785 -5.78 0.26 18.05
CA THR A 785 -6.66 -0.37 19.05
C THR A 785 -5.88 -1.11 20.15
N SER A 786 -4.99 -2.04 19.79
CA SER A 786 -4.19 -2.77 20.79
C SER A 786 -3.26 -1.88 21.61
N ALA A 787 -2.79 -0.75 21.06
CA ALA A 787 -1.94 0.17 21.79
C ALA A 787 -2.71 0.84 22.93
N HIS A 788 -3.96 1.21 22.68
CA HIS A 788 -4.84 1.80 23.68
C HIS A 788 -5.21 0.79 24.76
N ASP A 789 -5.65 -0.42 24.39
CA ASP A 789 -6.00 -1.48 25.35
C ASP A 789 -4.83 -1.81 26.30
N ILE A 790 -3.61 -1.92 25.75
CA ILE A 790 -2.42 -2.23 26.55
C ILE A 790 -1.97 -1.03 27.38
N ALA A 791 -2.04 0.19 26.85
CA ALA A 791 -1.71 1.40 27.61
C ALA A 791 -2.66 1.58 28.80
N GLN A 792 -3.95 1.26 28.62
CA GLN A 792 -4.92 1.28 29.71
C GLN A 792 -4.65 0.18 30.74
N ASP A 793 -4.35 -1.06 30.32
CA ASP A 793 -3.96 -2.12 31.26
C ASP A 793 -2.73 -1.71 32.10
N MET A 794 -1.73 -1.09 31.46
CA MET A 794 -0.55 -0.56 32.16
C MET A 794 -0.90 0.52 33.17
N LEU A 795 -1.76 1.47 32.79
CA LEU A 795 -2.23 2.52 33.70
C LEU A 795 -2.99 1.92 34.90
N ASP A 796 -3.93 1.01 34.65
CA ASP A 796 -4.77 0.37 35.68
C ASP A 796 -3.93 -0.43 36.69
N ASN A 797 -2.78 -0.97 36.27
CA ASN A 797 -1.83 -1.67 37.13
C ASN A 797 -0.77 -0.75 37.77
N GLY A 798 -0.90 0.57 37.61
CA GLY A 798 -0.09 1.59 38.29
C GLY A 798 1.27 1.84 37.65
N LEU A 799 1.38 1.74 36.32
CA LEU A 799 2.57 2.16 35.57
C LEU A 799 2.44 3.63 35.13
N ASP A 800 3.58 4.29 34.98
CA ASP A 800 3.69 5.60 34.32
C ASP A 800 3.82 5.38 32.81
N VAL A 801 2.75 5.65 32.04
CA VAL A 801 2.64 5.26 30.63
C VAL A 801 2.89 6.43 29.69
N THR A 802 3.75 6.23 28.70
CA THR A 802 3.93 7.13 27.56
C THR A 802 3.63 6.42 26.24
N MET A 803 2.68 6.95 25.47
CA MET A 803 2.35 6.48 24.12
C MET A 803 3.15 7.26 23.07
N ILE A 804 3.80 6.54 22.15
CA ILE A 804 4.45 7.13 20.97
C ILE A 804 3.53 6.97 19.76
N GLN A 805 2.99 8.10 19.29
CA GLN A 805 2.18 8.15 18.09
C GLN A 805 3.06 8.47 16.86
N ARG A 806 3.19 7.47 15.97
CA ARG A 806 4.03 7.59 14.75
C ARG A 806 3.34 8.34 13.60
N GLY A 807 2.02 8.23 13.51
CA GLY A 807 1.19 8.88 12.51
C GLY A 807 -0.24 9.02 13.01
N GLN A 808 -1.09 9.68 12.21
CA GLN A 808 -2.47 9.92 12.60
C GLN A 808 -3.26 8.61 12.78
N THR A 809 -4.27 8.67 13.64
CA THR A 809 -5.17 7.56 13.96
C THR A 809 -6.62 8.00 13.89
N ALA A 810 -7.45 7.22 13.21
CA ALA A 810 -8.89 7.42 13.18
C ALA A 810 -9.52 6.92 14.49
N VAL A 811 -10.19 7.81 15.23
CA VAL A 811 -10.75 7.52 16.57
C VAL A 811 -12.28 7.56 16.53
N TYR A 812 -12.93 6.56 17.13
CA TYR A 812 -14.38 6.39 17.13
C TYR A 812 -14.89 6.18 18.54
N PRO A 813 -15.61 7.13 19.14
CA PRO A 813 -16.27 6.91 20.43
C PRO A 813 -17.16 5.66 20.37
N ILE A 814 -16.96 4.73 21.30
CA ILE A 814 -17.66 3.44 21.33
C ILE A 814 -19.18 3.62 21.32
N ASP A 815 -19.70 4.60 22.05
CA ASP A 815 -21.14 4.87 22.12
C ASP A 815 -21.73 5.18 20.76
N TRP A 816 -21.01 5.96 19.94
CA TRP A 816 -21.47 6.26 18.59
C TRP A 816 -21.45 5.02 17.70
N TYR A 817 -20.36 4.25 17.74
CA TYR A 817 -20.21 3.03 16.92
C TYR A 817 -21.23 1.95 17.31
N ALA A 818 -21.43 1.74 18.62
CA ALA A 818 -22.43 0.83 19.16
C ALA A 818 -23.85 1.27 18.78
N ASN A 819 -24.18 2.56 18.89
CA ASN A 819 -25.49 3.07 18.50
C ASN A 819 -25.80 2.91 17.01
N LEU A 820 -24.80 3.05 16.14
CA LEU A 820 -24.96 2.75 14.72
C LEU A 820 -25.19 1.25 14.49
N SER A 821 -24.44 0.41 15.21
CA SER A 821 -24.53 -1.04 15.10
C SER A 821 -25.87 -1.59 15.61
N ARG A 822 -26.37 -1.10 16.76
CA ARG A 822 -27.66 -1.53 17.36
C ARG A 822 -28.87 -1.27 16.46
N LYS A 823 -28.80 -0.27 15.57
CA LYS A 823 -29.86 0.01 14.58
C LYS A 823 -29.93 -1.04 13.48
N MET A 824 -28.83 -1.75 13.22
CA MET A 824 -28.76 -2.81 12.21
C MET A 824 -28.84 -4.21 12.82
N TYR A 825 -28.14 -4.44 13.94
CA TYR A 825 -27.99 -5.76 14.55
C TYR A 825 -28.73 -5.78 15.89
N VAL A 826 -29.87 -6.46 15.91
CA VAL A 826 -30.78 -6.53 17.06
C VAL A 826 -30.73 -7.93 17.66
N ALA A 827 -30.64 -8.03 18.98
CA ALA A 827 -30.60 -9.31 19.67
C ALA A 827 -31.83 -10.17 19.35
N GLY A 828 -31.61 -11.45 19.05
CA GLY A 828 -32.65 -12.40 18.68
C GLY A 828 -33.13 -12.30 17.23
N ILE A 829 -32.68 -11.31 16.46
CA ILE A 829 -32.95 -11.21 15.02
C ILE A 829 -31.76 -11.80 14.23
N PRO A 830 -32.01 -12.67 13.23
CA PRO A 830 -30.94 -13.23 12.40
C PRO A 830 -30.12 -12.16 11.64
N ASN A 831 -28.81 -12.36 11.56
CA ASN A 831 -27.85 -11.38 11.03
C ASN A 831 -27.82 -11.30 9.49
N GLU A 832 -28.45 -12.21 8.76
CA GLU A 832 -28.30 -12.35 7.31
C GLU A 832 -28.87 -11.15 6.54
N GLY A 833 -29.95 -10.53 7.03
CA GLY A 833 -30.50 -9.30 6.47
C GLY A 833 -29.53 -8.12 6.63
N PRO A 834 -29.15 -7.77 7.87
CA PRO A 834 -28.15 -6.73 8.13
C PRO A 834 -26.81 -6.93 7.42
N ASP A 835 -26.30 -8.17 7.37
CA ASP A 835 -25.04 -8.49 6.69
C ASP A 835 -25.13 -8.20 5.18
N ARG A 836 -26.26 -8.52 4.54
CA ARG A 836 -26.48 -8.20 3.11
C ARG A 836 -26.42 -6.69 2.87
N VAL A 837 -27.02 -5.89 3.73
CA VAL A 837 -26.96 -4.42 3.63
C VAL A 837 -25.53 -3.91 3.87
N ALA A 838 -24.80 -4.51 4.81
CA ALA A 838 -23.46 -4.04 5.18
C ALA A 838 -22.37 -4.42 4.16
N PHE A 839 -22.46 -5.59 3.53
CA PHE A 839 -21.34 -6.18 2.76
C PHE A 839 -21.65 -6.45 1.29
N ALA A 840 -22.90 -6.34 0.82
CA ALA A 840 -23.24 -6.52 -0.60
C ALA A 840 -23.33 -5.20 -1.38
N ILE A 841 -22.94 -4.08 -0.77
CA ILE A 841 -22.91 -2.75 -1.41
C ILE A 841 -21.50 -2.48 -1.97
N PRO A 842 -21.36 -1.89 -3.18
CA PRO A 842 -20.05 -1.55 -3.73
C PRO A 842 -19.19 -0.75 -2.74
N THR A 843 -17.91 -1.11 -2.61
CA THR A 843 -16.98 -0.54 -1.63
C THR A 843 -16.87 0.99 -1.72
N LYS A 844 -16.93 1.55 -2.94
CA LYS A 844 -16.99 3.01 -3.17
C LYS A 844 -18.16 3.65 -2.44
N ILE A 845 -19.37 3.11 -2.62
CA ILE A 845 -20.61 3.63 -2.02
C ILE A 845 -20.59 3.46 -0.50
N ALA A 846 -20.17 2.28 -0.02
CA ALA A 846 -20.03 2.01 1.41
C ALA A 846 -19.05 2.99 2.08
N GLY A 847 -17.92 3.29 1.42
CA GLY A 847 -16.94 4.25 1.89
C GLY A 847 -17.46 5.69 1.95
N GLU A 848 -18.19 6.15 0.94
CA GLU A 848 -18.78 7.48 0.95
C GLU A 848 -19.90 7.64 2.00
N ILE A 849 -20.71 6.60 2.22
CA ILE A 849 -21.70 6.56 3.31
C ILE A 849 -20.98 6.69 4.67
N GLN A 850 -19.92 5.91 4.88
CA GLN A 850 -19.14 5.97 6.11
C GLN A 850 -18.48 7.33 6.30
N ARG A 851 -17.95 7.95 5.24
CA ARG A 851 -17.36 9.29 5.30
C ARG A 851 -18.39 10.33 5.77
N LYS A 852 -19.59 10.34 5.18
CA LYS A 852 -20.67 11.26 5.58
C LYS A 852 -21.09 11.04 7.03
N ASN A 853 -21.21 9.78 7.45
CA ASN A 853 -21.50 9.44 8.85
C ASN A 853 -20.37 9.91 9.79
N TYR A 854 -19.12 9.76 9.38
CA TYR A 854 -17.97 10.21 10.16
C TYR A 854 -17.91 11.74 10.26
N GLN A 855 -18.12 12.48 9.17
CA GLN A 855 -18.21 13.95 9.20
C GLN A 855 -19.30 14.42 10.18
N THR A 856 -20.45 13.73 10.20
CA THR A 856 -21.52 14.01 11.17
C THR A 856 -21.06 13.75 12.61
N LEU A 857 -20.29 12.68 12.84
CA LEU A 857 -19.68 12.39 14.14
C LEU A 857 -18.70 13.49 14.55
N LEU A 858 -17.80 13.92 13.66
CA LEU A 858 -16.82 14.97 13.95
C LEU A 858 -17.48 16.27 14.40
N VAL A 859 -18.60 16.64 13.78
CA VAL A 859 -19.39 17.81 14.18
C VAL A 859 -20.04 17.61 15.55
N LYS A 860 -20.64 16.44 15.80
CA LYS A 860 -21.35 16.16 17.06
C LYS A 860 -20.40 16.04 18.27
N GLU A 861 -19.26 15.39 18.07
CA GLU A 861 -18.26 15.11 19.11
C GLU A 861 -17.07 16.07 19.04
N ARG A 862 -17.27 17.27 18.46
CA ARG A 862 -16.19 18.24 18.22
C ARG A 862 -15.38 18.55 19.47
N LYS A 863 -16.04 18.62 20.64
CA LYS A 863 -15.35 18.83 21.92
C LYS A 863 -14.37 17.70 22.23
N PHE A 864 -14.79 16.44 22.09
CA PHE A 864 -13.95 15.26 22.33
C PHE A 864 -12.70 15.27 21.44
N PHE A 865 -12.88 15.52 20.14
CA PHE A 865 -11.76 15.58 19.21
C PHE A 865 -10.82 16.77 19.48
N ASN A 866 -11.37 17.96 19.75
CA ASN A 866 -10.57 19.13 20.14
C ASN A 866 -9.76 18.88 21.42
N ASP A 867 -10.35 18.20 22.42
CA ASP A 867 -9.68 17.87 23.67
C ASP A 867 -8.50 16.89 23.44
N LEU A 868 -8.66 15.93 22.52
CA LEU A 868 -7.56 15.04 22.08
C LEU A 868 -6.45 15.80 21.36
N GLU A 869 -6.79 16.66 20.42
CA GLU A 869 -5.79 17.43 19.67
C GLU A 869 -5.04 18.44 20.55
N LYS A 870 -5.72 18.99 21.57
CA LYS A 870 -5.13 19.90 22.55
C LYS A 870 -3.97 19.26 23.32
N VAL A 871 -4.04 17.95 23.59
CA VAL A 871 -2.94 17.19 24.21
C VAL A 871 -1.93 16.64 23.19
N GLY A 872 -2.04 17.06 21.92
CA GLY A 872 -1.13 16.73 20.84
C GLY A 872 -1.47 15.42 20.11
N PHE A 873 -2.61 14.79 20.39
CA PHE A 873 -3.01 13.55 19.70
C PHE A 873 -3.40 13.88 18.26
N ARG A 874 -2.68 13.29 17.31
CA ARG A 874 -2.92 13.48 15.88
C ARG A 874 -4.07 12.59 15.42
N THR A 875 -5.26 13.17 15.35
CA THR A 875 -6.43 12.53 14.78
C THR A 875 -6.43 12.69 13.26
N ASP A 876 -7.28 11.94 12.56
CA ASP A 876 -7.52 12.08 11.13
C ASP A 876 -8.63 13.15 10.84
N LEU A 877 -8.63 14.28 11.56
CA LEU A 877 -9.67 15.33 11.48
C LEU A 877 -9.63 16.21 10.22
N ASP A 878 -8.59 16.13 9.41
CA ASP A 878 -8.45 16.97 8.22
C ASP A 878 -9.50 16.60 7.17
N GLU A 879 -10.39 17.55 6.84
CA GLU A 879 -11.45 17.39 5.84
C GLU A 879 -10.91 17.01 4.44
N SER A 880 -9.61 17.26 4.21
CA SER A 880 -8.89 16.99 2.97
C SER A 880 -8.30 15.57 2.85
N GLU A 881 -8.27 14.78 3.93
CA GLU A 881 -7.74 13.41 3.91
C GLU A 881 -8.79 12.34 4.26
N ASP A 882 -9.07 11.49 3.27
CA ASP A 882 -10.07 10.42 3.29
C ASP A 882 -9.60 9.24 4.15
N ARG A 883 -9.79 9.32 5.47
CA ARG A 883 -9.31 8.30 6.42
C ARG A 883 -10.39 7.86 7.41
N THR A 884 -11.32 7.05 6.92
CA THR A 884 -12.26 6.26 7.74
C THR A 884 -11.60 4.94 8.23
N PRO A 885 -12.17 4.21 9.22
CA PRO A 885 -11.72 2.91 9.68
C PRO A 885 -11.80 1.88 8.60
N ILE A 886 -12.84 1.90 7.77
CA ILE A 886 -12.93 0.98 6.64
C ILE A 886 -11.73 1.19 5.70
N GLU A 887 -11.36 2.44 5.41
CA GLU A 887 -10.16 2.75 4.63
C GLU A 887 -8.87 2.37 5.38
N SER A 888 -8.81 2.57 6.69
CA SER A 888 -7.64 2.20 7.50
C SER A 888 -7.47 0.68 7.59
N VAL A 889 -8.56 -0.07 7.69
CA VAL A 889 -8.59 -1.55 7.65
C VAL A 889 -8.20 -2.06 6.27
N LEU A 890 -8.79 -1.53 5.21
CA LEU A 890 -8.56 -2.00 3.84
C LEU A 890 -7.16 -1.63 3.32
N ASN A 891 -6.68 -0.41 3.59
CA ASN A 891 -5.41 0.09 3.06
C ASN A 891 -4.20 -0.19 3.97
N ARG A 892 -4.39 -0.19 5.30
CA ARG A 892 -3.28 -0.27 6.28
C ARG A 892 -3.36 -1.48 7.20
N PHE A 893 -4.44 -2.26 7.15
CA PHE A 893 -4.68 -3.39 8.03
C PHE A 893 -4.53 -3.01 9.52
N GLY A 894 -5.02 -1.83 9.90
CA GLY A 894 -4.86 -1.26 11.24
C GLY A 894 -5.04 0.26 11.26
N ALA A 895 -4.38 0.96 12.19
CA ALA A 895 -4.34 2.43 12.30
C ALA A 895 -5.69 3.14 12.59
N TYR A 896 -6.58 2.45 13.30
CA TYR A 896 -7.79 3.02 13.88
C TYR A 896 -7.93 2.57 15.34
N TYR A 897 -8.77 3.28 16.09
CA TYR A 897 -9.17 2.95 17.44
C TYR A 897 -10.67 3.20 17.64
N ILE A 898 -11.37 2.20 18.18
CA ILE A 898 -12.71 2.39 18.72
C ILE A 898 -12.54 2.69 20.20
N ASP A 899 -12.78 3.94 20.59
CA ASP A 899 -12.54 4.45 21.93
C ASP A 899 -13.52 3.89 22.94
N ILE A 900 -13.01 2.95 23.74
CA ILE A 900 -13.71 2.32 24.86
C ILE A 900 -13.41 3.01 26.20
N GLY A 901 -12.73 4.17 26.18
CA GLY A 901 -12.44 5.00 27.35
C GLY A 901 -10.97 5.42 27.48
N THR A 902 -10.04 4.79 26.74
CA THR A 902 -8.61 5.11 26.85
C THR A 902 -8.31 6.53 26.37
N SER A 903 -9.05 7.05 25.38
CA SER A 903 -8.83 8.42 24.91
C SER A 903 -9.02 9.47 26.02
N LYS A 904 -9.91 9.22 26.98
CA LYS A 904 -10.10 10.11 28.14
C LYS A 904 -8.85 10.19 29.02
N HIS A 905 -8.14 9.07 29.21
CA HIS A 905 -6.88 9.04 29.97
C HIS A 905 -5.76 9.80 29.25
N ILE A 906 -5.76 9.79 27.91
CA ILE A 906 -4.84 10.63 27.11
C ILE A 906 -5.20 12.11 27.27
N ILE A 907 -6.48 12.48 27.15
CA ILE A 907 -6.97 13.87 27.34
C ILE A 907 -6.60 14.41 28.73
N ASN A 908 -6.75 13.60 29.77
CA ASN A 908 -6.45 14.00 31.15
C ASN A 908 -4.94 14.06 31.45
N GLY A 909 -4.11 13.50 30.57
CA GLY A 909 -2.66 13.36 30.79
C GLY A 909 -2.26 12.19 31.68
N ASP A 910 -3.19 11.28 32.02
CA ASP A 910 -2.90 10.04 32.75
C ASP A 910 -2.00 9.12 31.91
N ILE A 911 -2.20 9.12 30.59
CA ILE A 911 -1.30 8.52 29.60
C ILE A 911 -0.62 9.66 28.84
N LYS A 912 0.71 9.76 28.98
CA LYS A 912 1.52 10.78 28.30
C LYS A 912 1.58 10.48 26.81
N LEU A 913 1.65 11.51 25.98
CA LEU A 913 1.75 11.36 24.52
C LEU A 913 3.04 11.99 23.99
N VAL A 914 3.71 11.27 23.08
CA VAL A 914 4.81 11.80 22.27
C VAL A 914 4.54 11.49 20.80
N ASN A 915 4.70 12.49 19.95
CA ASN A 915 4.68 12.32 18.51
C ASN A 915 6.10 12.07 17.99
N GLY A 916 6.23 11.17 17.02
CA GLY A 916 7.51 10.94 16.36
C GLY A 916 7.79 9.46 16.11
N THR A 917 9.02 9.17 15.72
CA THR A 917 9.50 7.79 15.53
C THR A 917 10.55 7.50 16.58
N LEU A 918 10.50 6.30 17.18
CA LEU A 918 11.56 5.84 18.08
C LEU A 918 12.86 5.70 17.28
N GLU A 919 13.85 6.54 17.61
CA GLU A 919 15.12 6.63 16.87
C GLU A 919 16.15 5.60 17.37
N ARG A 920 16.31 5.52 18.70
CA ARG A 920 17.25 4.62 19.38
C ARG A 920 16.84 4.37 20.83
N PHE A 921 17.36 3.29 21.41
CA PHE A 921 17.28 3.02 22.83
C PHE A 921 18.46 3.66 23.59
N THR A 922 18.25 3.94 24.88
CA THR A 922 19.28 4.30 25.86
C THR A 922 19.34 3.20 26.93
N GLU A 923 20.23 3.30 27.92
CA GLU A 923 20.26 2.32 29.00
C GLU A 923 18.96 2.31 29.83
N HIS A 924 18.27 3.45 29.91
CA HIS A 924 17.14 3.69 30.82
C HIS A 924 15.91 4.31 30.13
N GLY A 925 15.84 4.24 28.81
CA GLY A 925 14.79 4.88 28.03
C GLY A 925 14.91 4.70 26.53
N VAL A 926 14.18 5.55 25.81
CA VAL A 926 14.16 5.63 24.35
C VAL A 926 14.26 7.08 23.90
N VAL A 927 14.82 7.32 22.73
CA VAL A 927 14.88 8.66 22.12
C VAL A 927 13.85 8.77 21.01
N VAL A 928 13.04 9.82 21.07
CA VAL A 928 12.03 10.17 20.07
C VAL A 928 12.20 11.65 19.74
N ASP A 929 12.42 11.95 18.46
CA ASP A 929 12.67 13.31 17.95
C ASP A 929 13.72 14.05 18.81
N GLY A 930 14.86 13.40 19.05
CA GLY A 930 15.97 13.92 19.87
C GLY A 930 15.73 13.99 21.39
N LYS A 931 14.51 13.72 21.89
CA LYS A 931 14.19 13.76 23.33
C LYS A 931 14.22 12.36 23.94
N GLU A 932 14.91 12.21 25.06
CA GLU A 932 14.93 10.97 25.84
C GLU A 932 13.66 10.85 26.71
N ILE A 933 12.98 9.71 26.56
CA ILE A 933 11.82 9.29 27.33
C ILE A 933 12.27 8.13 28.21
N PRO A 934 12.28 8.30 29.55
CA PRO A 934 12.66 7.22 30.44
C PRO A 934 11.67 6.06 30.38
N ALA A 935 12.18 4.84 30.36
CA ALA A 935 11.36 3.63 30.24
C ALA A 935 12.04 2.46 30.94
N ASP A 936 11.23 1.64 31.61
CA ASP A 936 11.64 0.34 32.15
C ASP A 936 11.04 -0.81 31.32
N VAL A 937 9.98 -0.51 30.56
CA VAL A 937 9.31 -1.41 29.63
C VAL A 937 9.02 -0.67 28.32
N VAL A 938 9.33 -1.27 27.18
CA VAL A 938 8.99 -0.75 25.85
C VAL A 938 8.21 -1.81 25.08
N LEU A 939 7.00 -1.44 24.66
CA LEU A 939 6.06 -2.32 23.99
C LEU A 939 5.85 -1.90 22.54
N ALA A 940 6.15 -2.78 21.59
CA ALA A 940 5.88 -2.59 20.17
C ALA A 940 4.41 -2.94 19.86
N ALA A 941 3.56 -1.92 19.69
CA ALA A 941 2.19 -2.06 19.19
C ALA A 941 2.14 -1.70 17.69
N THR A 942 3.02 -2.34 16.90
CA THR A 942 3.38 -1.93 15.54
C THR A 942 2.67 -2.69 14.42
N GLY A 943 1.72 -3.56 14.78
CA GLY A 943 0.88 -4.31 13.84
C GLY A 943 1.46 -5.69 13.50
N PHE A 944 0.89 -6.29 12.46
CA PHE A 944 1.29 -7.61 11.95
C PHE A 944 1.57 -7.51 10.44
N GLU A 945 2.17 -8.55 9.88
CA GLU A 945 2.33 -8.69 8.43
C GLU A 945 0.97 -8.66 7.72
N PRO A 946 0.72 -7.69 6.81
CA PRO A 946 -0.54 -7.61 6.09
C PRO A 946 -0.66 -8.62 4.93
N ASP A 947 0.45 -9.12 4.39
CA ASP A 947 0.40 -10.13 3.32
C ASP A 947 0.11 -11.52 3.89
N MET A 948 -1.16 -11.93 3.80
CA MET A 948 -1.64 -13.22 4.29
C MET A 948 -1.04 -14.43 3.57
N ARG A 949 -0.30 -14.24 2.46
CA ARG A 949 0.48 -15.33 1.84
C ARG A 949 1.63 -15.78 2.73
N LYS A 950 2.16 -14.89 3.59
CA LYS A 950 3.19 -15.27 4.55
C LYS A 950 2.67 -16.22 5.63
N ASP A 951 1.36 -16.24 5.89
CA ASP A 951 0.74 -17.25 6.75
C ASP A 951 0.73 -18.64 6.12
N LEU A 952 0.79 -18.73 4.78
CA LEU A 952 0.81 -19.98 4.02
C LEU A 952 2.23 -20.54 3.82
N GLU A 953 3.26 -19.69 3.84
CA GLU A 953 4.66 -20.10 3.65
C GLU A 953 5.11 -21.26 4.58
N PRO A 954 4.76 -21.29 5.89
CA PRO A 954 5.17 -22.38 6.78
C PRO A 954 4.63 -23.76 6.37
N VAL A 955 3.49 -23.82 5.67
CA VAL A 955 2.84 -25.07 5.28
C VAL A 955 3.02 -25.41 3.79
N MET A 956 3.09 -24.42 2.90
CA MET A 956 3.28 -24.63 1.46
C MET A 956 4.73 -24.50 0.98
N GLY A 957 5.59 -23.88 1.79
CA GLY A 957 6.92 -23.48 1.35
C GLY A 957 6.88 -22.36 0.30
N PRO A 958 7.90 -22.27 -0.59
CA PRO A 958 8.03 -21.18 -1.56
C PRO A 958 6.84 -20.98 -2.50
N ALA A 959 6.06 -22.03 -2.77
CA ALA A 959 4.89 -21.98 -3.65
C ALA A 959 3.79 -21.02 -3.17
N ALA A 960 3.78 -20.64 -1.88
CA ALA A 960 2.86 -19.62 -1.38
C ALA A 960 3.07 -18.24 -2.04
N ARG A 961 4.28 -17.95 -2.55
CA ARG A 961 4.62 -16.67 -3.19
C ARG A 961 3.97 -16.49 -4.56
N ASP A 962 3.67 -17.61 -5.23
CA ASP A 962 3.05 -17.64 -6.56
C ASP A 962 1.53 -17.42 -6.49
N LEU A 963 0.95 -17.40 -5.28
CA LEU A 963 -0.47 -17.13 -5.10
C LEU A 963 -0.79 -15.64 -5.33
N PRO A 964 -2.00 -15.34 -5.83
CA PRO A 964 -2.48 -13.97 -5.92
C PRO A 964 -2.36 -13.24 -4.58
N ILE A 965 -2.04 -11.94 -4.63
CA ILE A 965 -2.00 -11.10 -3.43
C ILE A 965 -3.35 -11.18 -2.73
N VAL A 966 -3.32 -11.37 -1.42
CA VAL A 966 -4.50 -11.43 -0.57
C VAL A 966 -4.54 -10.18 0.30
N TRP A 967 -5.73 -9.59 0.39
CA TRP A 967 -6.00 -8.29 1.01
C TRP A 967 -5.65 -7.07 0.14
N GLY A 968 -6.32 -5.95 0.40
CA GLY A 968 -6.31 -4.75 -0.43
C GLY A 968 -7.38 -4.74 -1.52
N LEU A 969 -7.62 -3.58 -2.10
CA LEU A 969 -8.68 -3.38 -3.09
C LEU A 969 -8.19 -3.56 -4.54
N THR A 970 -9.05 -4.12 -5.40
CA THR A 970 -8.93 -3.99 -6.86
C THR A 970 -9.29 -2.58 -7.30
N GLU A 971 -9.08 -2.26 -8.57
CA GLU A 971 -9.45 -0.95 -9.14
C GLU A 971 -10.97 -0.75 -9.25
N GLU A 972 -11.74 -1.84 -9.26
CA GLU A 972 -13.20 -1.80 -9.16
C GLU A 972 -13.71 -1.82 -7.70
N GLY A 973 -12.81 -2.02 -6.73
CA GLY A 973 -13.13 -1.92 -5.30
C GLY A 973 -13.37 -3.24 -4.57
N ASP A 974 -13.01 -4.38 -5.16
CA ASP A 974 -13.19 -5.70 -4.55
C ASP A 974 -11.99 -6.08 -3.68
N ILE A 975 -12.21 -6.87 -2.62
CA ILE A 975 -11.11 -7.34 -1.75
C ILE A 975 -10.37 -8.48 -2.43
N ARG A 976 -9.06 -8.31 -2.66
CA ARG A 976 -8.23 -9.29 -3.36
C ARG A 976 -8.11 -10.60 -2.58
N GLY A 977 -8.37 -11.72 -3.26
CA GLY A 977 -8.07 -13.08 -2.79
C GLY A 977 -8.82 -13.55 -1.54
N MET A 978 -9.68 -12.72 -0.94
CA MET A 978 -10.45 -13.06 0.25
C MET A 978 -11.76 -13.73 -0.16
N ALA A 979 -12.04 -14.93 0.38
CA ALA A 979 -13.20 -15.75 0.01
C ALA A 979 -13.26 -16.13 -1.49
N GLU A 980 -12.14 -15.99 -2.19
CA GLU A 980 -11.94 -16.38 -3.58
C GLU A 980 -11.02 -17.62 -3.66
N GLU A 981 -11.08 -18.31 -4.79
CA GLU A 981 -10.22 -19.46 -5.06
C GLU A 981 -8.85 -18.94 -5.54
N LEU A 982 -7.80 -19.18 -4.74
CA LEU A 982 -6.44 -18.69 -5.04
C LEU A 982 -5.71 -19.60 -6.03
N SER A 983 -5.98 -20.90 -5.96
CA SER A 983 -5.56 -21.92 -6.91
C SER A 983 -6.58 -23.06 -6.89
N PRO A 984 -6.60 -23.97 -7.87
CA PRO A 984 -7.58 -25.07 -7.91
C PRO A 984 -7.73 -25.82 -6.57
N GLY A 985 -8.87 -25.63 -5.93
CA GLY A 985 -9.25 -26.17 -4.64
C GLY A 985 -8.66 -25.47 -3.41
N LEU A 986 -7.86 -24.40 -3.53
CA LEU A 986 -7.32 -23.64 -2.41
C LEU A 986 -8.05 -22.32 -2.23
N TRP A 987 -8.56 -22.11 -1.02
CA TRP A 987 -9.31 -20.92 -0.63
C TRP A 987 -8.65 -20.26 0.57
N LEU A 988 -8.68 -18.93 0.64
CA LEU A 988 -8.28 -18.21 1.85
C LEU A 988 -9.48 -17.45 2.44
N MET A 989 -9.65 -17.61 3.76
CA MET A 989 -10.74 -17.00 4.50
C MET A 989 -10.24 -16.29 5.77
N GLY A 990 -10.65 -15.04 5.96
CA GLY A 990 -10.16 -14.18 7.02
C GLY A 990 -11.16 -13.10 7.43
N GLY A 991 -10.71 -12.15 8.26
CA GLY A 991 -11.49 -11.00 8.70
C GLY A 991 -12.08 -11.08 10.11
N ALA A 992 -12.91 -10.09 10.43
CA ALA A 992 -13.71 -10.03 11.67
C ALA A 992 -14.96 -10.91 11.55
N ALA A 993 -15.62 -11.22 12.68
CA ALA A 993 -16.71 -12.19 12.72
C ALA A 993 -17.88 -11.90 11.74
N ALA A 994 -18.33 -10.66 11.59
CA ALA A 994 -19.37 -10.31 10.62
C ALA A 994 -18.94 -10.56 9.16
N HIS A 995 -17.70 -10.17 8.82
CA HIS A 995 -17.10 -10.46 7.52
C HIS A 995 -17.00 -11.99 7.31
N SER A 996 -16.48 -12.72 8.29
CA SER A 996 -16.37 -14.18 8.25
C SER A 996 -17.73 -14.86 8.05
N ARG A 997 -18.75 -14.43 8.80
CA ARG A 997 -20.12 -14.95 8.73
C ARG A 997 -20.77 -14.72 7.37
N PHE A 998 -20.58 -13.53 6.81
CA PHE A 998 -21.14 -13.18 5.51
C PHE A 998 -20.41 -13.89 4.37
N TYR A 999 -19.09 -13.74 4.26
CA TYR A 999 -18.35 -14.25 3.09
C TYR A 999 -18.19 -15.78 3.06
N SER A 1000 -18.29 -16.45 4.22
CA SER A 1000 -18.21 -17.93 4.29
C SER A 1000 -19.27 -18.65 3.46
N ARG A 1001 -20.44 -18.03 3.23
CA ARG A 1001 -21.48 -18.64 2.38
C ARG A 1001 -21.01 -18.80 0.94
N PHE A 1002 -20.26 -17.83 0.41
CA PHE A 1002 -19.84 -17.87 -1.00
C PHE A 1002 -18.74 -18.89 -1.20
N VAL A 1003 -17.83 -19.06 -0.23
CA VAL A 1003 -16.87 -20.17 -0.24
C VAL A 1003 -17.59 -21.51 -0.28
N ALA A 1004 -18.58 -21.72 0.60
CA ALA A 1004 -19.33 -22.97 0.66
C ALA A 1004 -20.17 -23.23 -0.61
N LEU A 1005 -20.84 -22.22 -1.15
CA LEU A 1005 -21.65 -22.33 -2.37
C LEU A 1005 -20.78 -22.59 -3.61
N LYS A 1006 -19.61 -21.97 -3.72
CA LYS A 1006 -18.68 -22.22 -4.83
C LYS A 1006 -18.08 -23.62 -4.76
N ILE A 1007 -17.73 -24.10 -3.56
CA ILE A 1007 -17.31 -25.50 -3.35
C ILE A 1007 -18.45 -26.45 -3.74
N GLN A 1008 -19.68 -26.19 -3.29
CA GLN A 1008 -20.85 -26.99 -3.66
C GLN A 1008 -21.03 -27.08 -5.17
N GLU A 1009 -20.97 -25.94 -5.86
CA GLU A 1009 -21.07 -25.87 -7.32
C GLU A 1009 -19.98 -26.71 -8.00
N GLN A 1010 -18.73 -26.66 -7.50
CA GLN A 1010 -17.62 -27.43 -8.05
C GLN A 1010 -17.78 -28.94 -7.85
N ILE A 1011 -18.34 -29.38 -6.71
CA ILE A 1011 -18.65 -30.78 -6.43
C ILE A 1011 -19.74 -31.29 -7.37
N LEU A 1012 -20.89 -30.60 -7.42
CA LEU A 1012 -22.04 -30.99 -8.24
C LEU A 1012 -21.71 -31.07 -9.73
N ARG A 1013 -20.73 -30.28 -10.20
CA ARG A 1013 -20.22 -30.36 -11.58
C ARG A 1013 -19.47 -31.66 -11.87
N ARG A 1014 -18.69 -32.18 -10.92
CA ARG A 1014 -17.91 -33.41 -11.14
C ARG A 1014 -18.83 -34.63 -11.23
N ASP A 1015 -19.88 -34.66 -10.43
CA ASP A 1015 -20.85 -35.76 -10.43
C ASP A 1015 -21.71 -35.79 -11.70
N SER A 1016 -21.91 -34.65 -12.38
CA SER A 1016 -22.65 -34.58 -13.65
C SER A 1016 -21.86 -35.02 -14.90
N HIS A 1017 -20.57 -35.32 -14.75
CA HIS A 1017 -19.68 -35.80 -15.83
C HIS A 1017 -19.24 -37.26 -15.65
N MET A 1018 -19.69 -37.93 -14.58
CA MET A 1018 -19.72 -39.39 -14.43
C MET A 1018 -21.08 -39.92 -14.84
#